data_AF-A0A944MWU8-F1
#
_entry.id   AF-A0A944MWU8-F1
#
_cell.length_a   1.000
_cell.length_b   1.000
_cell.length_c   1.000
_cell.angle_alpha   90.00
_cell.angle_beta   90.00
_cell.angle_gamma   90.00
#
_symmetry.space_group_name_H-M   'P 1'
#
loop_
_entity.id
_entity.type
_entity.pdbx_description
1 polymer ?
#
loop_
_entity_poly.entity_id
_entity_poly.type
_entity_poly.pdbx_seq_one_letter_code
_entity_poly.pdbx_strand_id
1 'polypeptide(L)'
;FATPNIDRLAHEGVLFSDGHCSDTVCTPSRYGLLTGRYSWRTELKRGVFQAERKCLIPDERITIASFLQGNGYQTAMVGKWHLGMDFPGTRTTRDWSQPVLDMPLDKGFDYFWGIPASMNYGVLAWFEGRFANVPPTQYTSKKQNKIALDDYRIMPPYDQSAAVKDASPTGNFSGKLEVAPDFSDISCLDRFTTQSIDWIKQRNTDKPFFLYLPYTSPHKPVIPMDCFRGQGEAGAYGEFMIETDWHVGRILDFLEKEGLEENTFILFTSDNGPETTWRKRKEIFQHASNGQYREGKRSIYEGGHRVPFIVRWPAGIVSPGRTYSSPVCQTDLLATLAEIVGDALPNDAGEDSQSFLPALTKGTAVNRVPMIHHSSGGAFAIRDKQWKLVMGSKKKRLQELYNLSNDPGETRNLLETQSERAKTLQQKLTHIIRSGRSTQGNPVPNDTPYWDDLFWMTETEYQQPDQAIQSVEKKTKIHRLASTRRSVFDAFAYINRLPEEPYDDELPEDFSGRIFGRLANQEGRILLKSPPGMSKLAYEGFKTFLRYEGDVRVGNCAACHTLPDFTDGRSHSVQPGMAKAPTTSLRNMYKSSQALREIINQKMKHAQSKQNSDAPKISDAYSTIRLHKNDIAGLVAFIELLQDVPKQQFRQLILDAELFDPLSVTK
;
A
#
# COMPACT_ATOMS: atom_id res chain seq x y z
N PHE A 1 17.45 34.44 -6.17
CA PHE A 1 18.03 33.71 -5.02
C PHE A 1 18.45 32.31 -5.50
N ALA A 2 19.45 31.70 -4.87
CA ALA A 2 20.00 30.40 -5.27
C ALA A 2 19.70 29.31 -4.23
N THR A 3 19.68 28.05 -4.67
CA THR A 3 19.51 26.86 -3.83
C THR A 3 20.62 25.84 -4.14
N PRO A 4 21.89 26.18 -3.88
CA PRO A 4 23.03 25.39 -4.34
C PRO A 4 23.07 23.96 -3.79
N ASN A 5 22.54 23.70 -2.59
CA ASN A 5 22.54 22.34 -2.01
C ASN A 5 21.45 21.45 -2.61
N ILE A 6 20.28 22.01 -2.89
CA ILE A 6 19.22 21.31 -3.63
C ILE A 6 19.66 21.11 -5.09
N ASP A 7 20.36 22.08 -5.68
CA ASP A 7 20.94 21.93 -7.02
C ASP A 7 22.03 20.83 -7.02
N ARG A 8 22.83 20.73 -5.95
CA ARG A 8 23.78 19.62 -5.74
C ARG A 8 23.08 18.27 -5.74
N LEU A 9 21.94 18.12 -5.07
CA LEU A 9 21.14 16.87 -5.11
C LEU A 9 20.76 16.48 -6.55
N ALA A 10 20.41 17.46 -7.39
CA ALA A 10 20.05 17.21 -8.78
C ALA A 10 21.28 16.84 -9.63
N HIS A 11 22.40 17.54 -9.47
CA HIS A 11 23.65 17.27 -10.19
C HIS A 11 24.29 15.93 -9.82
N GLU A 12 24.18 15.51 -8.56
CA GLU A 12 24.72 14.23 -8.07
C GLU A 12 23.71 13.08 -8.15
N GLY A 13 22.50 13.35 -8.67
CA GLY A 13 21.38 12.42 -8.63
C GLY A 13 20.58 12.36 -9.92
N VAL A 14 19.27 12.21 -9.79
CA VAL A 14 18.29 12.24 -10.88
C VAL A 14 17.21 13.26 -10.54
N LEU A 15 17.05 14.26 -11.42
CA LEU A 15 15.93 15.20 -11.38
C LEU A 15 14.76 14.63 -12.17
N PHE A 16 13.63 14.38 -11.52
CA PHE A 16 12.41 13.99 -12.22
C PHE A 16 11.66 15.26 -12.63
N SER A 17 11.66 15.57 -13.93
CA SER A 17 10.99 16.76 -14.46
C SER A 17 9.47 16.65 -14.45
N ASP A 18 8.93 15.48 -14.05
CA ASP A 18 7.52 15.12 -14.03
C ASP A 18 7.12 14.46 -12.69
N GLY A 19 7.55 15.08 -11.59
CA GLY A 19 7.27 14.64 -10.23
C GLY A 19 5.94 15.17 -9.68
N HIS A 20 5.21 14.31 -8.98
CA HIS A 20 3.88 14.63 -8.45
C HIS A 20 3.69 14.18 -7.00
N CYS A 21 2.87 14.92 -6.27
CA CYS A 21 2.20 14.44 -5.06
C CYS A 21 0.80 13.91 -5.40
N SER A 22 0.23 13.09 -4.52
CA SER A 22 -1.08 12.46 -4.75
C SER A 22 -2.28 13.39 -4.58
N ASP A 23 -2.11 14.47 -3.81
CA ASP A 23 -3.15 15.46 -3.54
C ASP A 23 -2.54 16.87 -3.56
N THR A 24 -3.39 17.88 -3.51
CA THR A 24 -3.04 19.30 -3.63
C THR A 24 -2.91 19.99 -2.27
N VAL A 25 -3.00 19.23 -1.17
CA VAL A 25 -2.88 19.68 0.23
C VAL A 25 -2.19 18.65 1.13
N CYS A 26 -1.68 19.13 2.28
CA CYS A 26 -0.73 18.40 3.14
C CYS A 26 -1.17 16.99 3.60
N THR A 27 -2.26 16.87 4.39
CA THR A 27 -2.69 15.60 5.02
C THR A 27 -2.83 14.45 4.00
N PRO A 28 -3.64 14.60 2.93
CA PRO A 28 -3.81 13.52 1.96
C PRO A 28 -2.53 13.20 1.16
N SER A 29 -1.67 14.17 0.86
CA SER A 29 -0.38 13.90 0.21
C SER A 29 0.58 13.12 1.12
N ARG A 30 0.64 13.46 2.41
CA ARG A 30 1.48 12.76 3.40
C ARG A 30 1.00 11.33 3.63
N TYR A 31 -0.32 11.13 3.65
CA TYR A 31 -0.90 9.79 3.67
C TYR A 31 -0.45 8.99 2.43
N GLY A 32 -0.56 9.59 1.25
CA GLY A 32 -0.14 8.95 -0.01
C GLY A 32 1.33 8.58 -0.05
N LEU A 33 2.20 9.50 0.39
CA LEU A 33 3.63 9.25 0.52
C LEU A 33 3.94 8.05 1.43
N LEU A 34 3.39 8.05 2.64
CA LEU A 34 3.76 7.06 3.66
C LEU A 34 3.14 5.68 3.41
N THR A 35 1.99 5.59 2.77
CA THR A 35 1.24 4.32 2.60
C THR A 35 1.30 3.76 1.19
N GLY A 36 1.72 4.56 0.20
CA GLY A 36 1.63 4.22 -1.21
C GLY A 36 0.18 4.05 -1.72
N ARG A 37 -0.80 4.60 -1.01
CA ARG A 37 -2.24 4.52 -1.32
C ARG A 37 -2.85 5.91 -1.40
N TYR A 38 -3.72 6.15 -2.37
CA TYR A 38 -4.39 7.44 -2.46
C TYR A 38 -5.31 7.74 -1.26
N SER A 39 -5.18 8.92 -0.66
CA SER A 39 -5.96 9.31 0.52
C SER A 39 -7.46 9.41 0.26
N TRP A 40 -7.92 9.69 -0.97
CA TRP A 40 -9.35 9.77 -1.27
C TRP A 40 -10.06 8.41 -1.13
N ARG A 41 -9.33 7.30 -0.97
CA ARG A 41 -9.87 5.98 -0.63
C ARG A 41 -10.32 5.88 0.84
N THR A 42 -9.81 6.77 1.69
CA THR A 42 -10.13 6.85 3.13
C THR A 42 -11.34 7.75 3.40
N GLU A 43 -11.70 7.95 4.67
CA GLU A 43 -12.75 8.91 5.05
C GLU A 43 -12.46 10.38 4.67
N LEU A 44 -11.19 10.77 4.49
CA LEU A 44 -10.83 12.15 4.17
C LEU A 44 -11.03 12.44 2.67
N LYS A 45 -12.21 12.94 2.32
CA LYS A 45 -12.53 13.32 0.93
C LYS A 45 -12.15 14.76 0.55
N ARG A 46 -11.92 15.64 1.53
CA ARG A 46 -11.75 17.08 1.32
C ARG A 46 -10.89 17.69 2.42
N GLY A 47 -10.05 18.65 2.05
CA GLY A 47 -9.28 19.45 3.01
C GLY A 47 -8.16 18.66 3.72
N VAL A 48 -7.90 19.06 4.97
CA VAL A 48 -6.80 18.53 5.80
C VAL A 48 -7.28 18.34 7.25
N PHE A 49 -6.54 17.56 8.03
CA PHE A 49 -6.82 17.37 9.44
C PHE A 49 -6.36 18.56 10.30
N GLN A 50 -6.91 18.66 11.50
CA GLN A 50 -6.35 19.45 12.60
C GLN A 50 -5.18 18.68 13.25
N ALA A 51 -4.51 19.27 14.26
CA ALA A 51 -3.51 18.56 15.06
C ALA A 51 -4.10 17.36 15.81
N GLU A 52 -5.24 17.58 16.48
CA GLU A 52 -5.90 16.58 17.31
C GLU A 52 -7.00 15.87 16.54
N ARG A 53 -6.77 14.59 16.28
CA ARG A 53 -7.73 13.65 15.68
C ARG A 53 -7.14 12.26 15.74
N LYS A 54 -7.98 11.22 15.72
CA LYS A 54 -7.54 9.88 15.32
C LYS A 54 -6.71 9.96 14.04
N CYS A 55 -5.58 9.27 14.01
CA CYS A 55 -4.69 9.25 12.85
C CYS A 55 -5.43 8.74 11.62
N LEU A 56 -5.18 9.37 10.48
CA LEU A 56 -5.76 8.96 9.21
C LEU A 56 -5.24 7.59 8.74
N ILE A 57 -4.05 7.18 9.20
CA ILE A 57 -3.46 5.88 8.88
C ILE A 57 -3.98 4.85 9.89
N PRO A 58 -4.75 3.83 9.47
CA PRO A 58 -5.17 2.73 10.34
C PRO A 58 -3.96 1.92 10.84
N ASP A 59 -4.08 1.26 12.01
CA ASP A 59 -2.97 0.54 12.65
C ASP A 59 -2.45 -0.64 11.82
N GLU A 60 -3.35 -1.31 11.09
CA GLU A 60 -3.05 -2.44 10.23
C GLU A 60 -2.42 -2.03 8.88
N ARG A 61 -2.42 -0.73 8.55
CA ARG A 61 -1.93 -0.24 7.27
C ARG A 61 -0.41 -0.19 7.26
N ILE A 62 0.20 -0.93 6.34
CA ILE A 62 1.65 -0.82 6.10
C ILE A 62 2.01 0.59 5.67
N THR A 63 3.03 1.15 6.32
CA THR A 63 3.68 2.40 5.96
C THR A 63 5.11 2.11 5.50
N ILE A 64 5.78 3.10 4.90
CA ILE A 64 7.22 3.03 4.64
C ILE A 64 7.98 2.71 5.93
N ALA A 65 7.62 3.35 7.04
CA ALA A 65 8.30 3.16 8.31
C ALA A 65 8.11 1.73 8.84
N SER A 66 6.86 1.23 8.92
CA SER A 66 6.61 -0.12 9.44
C SER A 66 7.17 -1.22 8.53
N PHE A 67 7.17 -1.02 7.21
CA PHE A 67 7.81 -1.93 6.26
C PHE A 67 9.34 -2.01 6.47
N LEU A 68 10.01 -0.86 6.56
CA LEU A 68 11.47 -0.80 6.76
C LEU A 68 11.87 -1.30 8.15
N GLN A 69 11.11 -0.95 9.19
CA GLN A 69 11.30 -1.46 10.56
C GLN A 69 11.23 -3.00 10.58
N GLY A 70 10.22 -3.58 9.91
CA GLY A 70 10.09 -5.04 9.77
C GLY A 70 11.26 -5.69 9.01
N ASN A 71 11.99 -4.91 8.21
CA ASN A 71 13.19 -5.31 7.48
C ASN A 71 14.50 -4.87 8.16
N GLY A 72 14.46 -4.57 9.46
CA GLY A 72 15.65 -4.35 10.29
C GLY A 72 16.19 -2.92 10.30
N TYR A 73 15.52 -1.96 9.66
CA TYR A 73 15.89 -0.55 9.73
C TYR A 73 15.54 0.06 11.08
N GLN A 74 16.35 1.01 11.53
CA GLN A 74 15.93 1.98 12.55
C GLN A 74 15.17 3.12 11.90
N THR A 75 13.99 3.45 12.39
CA THR A 75 13.10 4.41 11.75
C THR A 75 12.87 5.65 12.62
N ALA A 76 13.05 6.84 12.04
CA ALA A 76 12.80 8.10 12.70
C ALA A 76 11.95 9.04 11.88
N MET A 77 11.10 9.79 12.57
CA MET A 77 10.44 10.95 12.03
C MET A 77 10.87 12.20 12.80
N VAL A 78 11.36 13.21 12.08
CA VAL A 78 11.68 14.51 12.65
C VAL A 78 10.99 15.62 11.86
N GLY A 79 9.98 16.28 12.43
CA GLY A 79 9.28 17.37 11.75
C GLY A 79 7.76 17.37 11.89
N LYS A 80 7.08 17.92 10.89
CA LYS A 80 5.62 18.06 10.87
C LYS A 80 4.91 16.74 10.51
N TRP A 81 3.99 16.27 11.36
CA TRP A 81 3.19 15.07 11.10
C TRP A 81 1.98 15.32 10.19
N HIS A 82 0.96 15.99 10.71
CA HIS A 82 -0.26 16.44 10.02
C HIS A 82 -1.17 15.33 9.49
N LEU A 83 -1.18 14.17 10.16
CA LEU A 83 -2.08 13.05 9.89
C LEU A 83 -3.04 12.74 11.05
N GLY A 84 -3.05 13.58 12.10
CA GLY A 84 -3.79 13.36 13.34
C GLY A 84 -2.92 12.69 14.41
N MET A 85 -3.07 13.16 15.65
CA MET A 85 -2.54 12.58 16.88
C MET A 85 -3.65 12.56 17.93
N ASP A 86 -3.75 11.49 18.71
CA ASP A 86 -4.73 11.33 19.78
C ASP A 86 -4.12 11.80 21.11
N PHE A 87 -4.44 13.03 21.48
CA PHE A 87 -3.90 13.69 22.67
C PHE A 87 -4.68 13.29 23.94
N PRO A 88 -4.04 13.34 25.13
CA PRO A 88 -4.61 12.75 26.34
C PRO A 88 -5.77 13.57 26.94
N GLY A 89 -7.01 13.24 26.55
CA GLY A 89 -8.21 13.95 26.98
C GLY A 89 -8.54 15.13 26.08
N THR A 90 -9.60 15.87 26.40
CA THR A 90 -10.07 17.01 25.59
C THR A 90 -9.33 18.29 25.95
N ARG A 91 -9.37 19.31 25.09
CA ARG A 91 -8.80 20.64 25.36
C ARG A 91 -9.07 21.23 26.76
N THR A 92 -10.22 20.95 27.37
CA THR A 92 -10.57 21.45 28.72
C THR A 92 -10.21 20.51 29.86
N THR A 93 -9.89 19.25 29.55
CA THR A 93 -9.63 18.18 30.54
C THR A 93 -8.28 17.50 30.32
N ARG A 94 -7.42 18.05 29.46
CA ARG A 94 -6.21 17.38 28.98
C ARG A 94 -5.16 17.29 30.06
N ASP A 95 -4.56 16.12 30.21
CA ASP A 95 -3.42 15.89 31.10
C ASP A 95 -2.17 15.58 30.27
N TRP A 96 -1.32 16.59 30.07
CA TRP A 96 -0.07 16.46 29.30
C TRP A 96 0.99 15.57 29.96
N SER A 97 0.77 15.09 31.19
CA SER A 97 1.64 14.06 31.81
C SER A 97 1.36 12.65 31.26
N GLN A 98 0.24 12.44 30.59
CA GLN A 98 -0.13 11.18 29.95
C GLN A 98 0.43 11.09 28.51
N PRO A 99 0.69 9.87 28.00
CA PRO A 99 1.24 9.70 26.67
C PRO A 99 0.21 10.04 25.58
N VAL A 100 0.70 10.61 24.48
CA VAL A 100 -0.03 10.70 23.22
C VAL A 100 -0.10 9.33 22.55
N LEU A 101 -1.27 9.02 22.01
CA LEU A 101 -1.57 7.80 21.28
C LEU A 101 -1.85 8.09 19.80
N ASP A 102 -1.93 7.04 19.00
CA ASP A 102 -2.28 7.09 17.58
C ASP A 102 -1.45 8.14 16.81
N MET A 103 -0.14 8.02 16.94
CA MET A 103 0.86 8.99 16.53
C MET A 103 1.96 8.31 15.69
N PRO A 104 2.98 9.01 15.14
CA PRO A 104 4.07 8.39 14.37
C PRO A 104 4.65 7.07 14.93
N LEU A 105 4.85 6.95 16.25
CA LEU A 105 5.40 5.73 16.87
C LEU A 105 4.48 4.52 16.71
N ASP A 106 3.18 4.74 16.59
CA ASP A 106 2.18 3.70 16.34
C ASP A 106 2.10 3.32 14.85
N LYS A 107 2.78 4.08 13.97
CA LYS A 107 2.78 3.91 12.50
C LYS A 107 4.13 3.42 11.96
N GLY A 108 4.95 2.82 12.81
CA GLY A 108 6.19 2.14 12.46
C GLY A 108 7.48 2.96 12.63
N PHE A 109 7.41 4.14 13.25
CA PHE A 109 8.60 4.91 13.62
C PHE A 109 9.11 4.48 15.00
N ASP A 110 10.41 4.23 15.16
CA ASP A 110 11.04 3.97 16.47
C ASP A 110 11.27 5.27 17.27
N TYR A 111 11.48 6.38 16.55
CA TYR A 111 11.72 7.71 17.13
C TYR A 111 10.83 8.78 16.48
N PHE A 112 10.33 9.70 17.31
CA PHE A 112 9.60 10.87 16.86
C PHE A 112 10.07 12.12 17.61
N TRP A 113 10.39 13.16 16.84
CA TRP A 113 10.57 14.52 17.36
C TRP A 113 9.92 15.54 16.43
N GLY A 114 8.98 16.34 16.90
CA GLY A 114 8.39 17.32 15.99
C GLY A 114 7.11 17.99 16.43
N ILE A 115 6.29 18.35 15.44
CA ILE A 115 5.04 19.08 15.65
C ILE A 115 3.86 18.32 15.04
N PRO A 116 2.66 18.41 15.64
CA PRO A 116 1.54 17.56 15.26
C PRO A 116 0.91 17.94 13.91
N ALA A 117 0.95 19.22 13.52
CA ALA A 117 0.36 19.73 12.28
C ALA A 117 1.05 21.01 11.80
N SER A 118 0.51 21.67 10.75
CA SER A 118 0.95 23.04 10.44
C SER A 118 0.61 23.98 11.60
N MET A 119 1.40 25.04 11.76
CA MET A 119 1.29 26.01 12.86
C MET A 119 -0.04 26.79 12.95
N ASN A 120 -0.98 26.55 12.03
CA ASN A 120 -2.33 27.10 12.06
C ASN A 120 -3.41 26.12 12.57
N TYR A 121 -3.05 24.90 12.98
CA TYR A 121 -3.99 23.84 13.34
C TYR A 121 -3.76 23.34 14.78
N GLY A 122 -4.48 23.94 15.74
CA GLY A 122 -4.62 23.43 17.12
C GLY A 122 -3.44 23.66 18.07
N VAL A 123 -2.64 22.61 18.27
CA VAL A 123 -1.65 22.50 19.34
C VAL A 123 -0.24 22.79 18.82
N LEU A 124 0.44 23.74 19.45
CA LEU A 124 1.77 24.23 19.09
C LEU A 124 2.76 23.91 20.21
N ALA A 125 3.29 22.69 20.19
CA ALA A 125 4.30 22.21 21.12
C ALA A 125 5.29 21.31 20.39
N TRP A 126 6.48 21.20 20.96
CA TRP A 126 7.48 20.21 20.54
C TRP A 126 7.15 18.89 21.22
N PHE A 127 7.01 17.83 20.43
CA PHE A 127 6.82 16.48 20.93
C PHE A 127 8.11 15.70 20.76
N GLU A 128 8.48 14.93 21.78
CA GLU A 128 9.56 13.95 21.74
C GLU A 128 9.05 12.64 22.31
N GLY A 129 9.19 11.55 21.55
CA GLY A 129 8.53 10.30 21.85
C GLY A 129 7.01 10.48 21.89
N ARG A 130 6.40 10.14 23.04
CA ARG A 130 4.94 10.25 23.25
C ARG A 130 4.50 11.50 24.01
N PHE A 131 5.41 12.40 24.37
CA PHE A 131 5.10 13.50 25.27
C PHE A 131 5.38 14.86 24.63
N ALA A 132 4.60 15.87 25.02
CA ALA A 132 4.99 17.25 24.77
C ALA A 132 6.20 17.56 25.66
N ASN A 133 7.34 17.88 25.06
CA ASN A 133 8.57 18.18 25.77
C ASN A 133 8.38 19.35 26.76
N VAL A 134 7.61 20.35 26.33
CA VAL A 134 7.04 21.38 27.20
C VAL A 134 5.53 21.43 26.94
N PRO A 135 4.69 21.22 27.98
CA PRO A 135 3.24 21.25 27.82
C PRO A 135 2.71 22.59 27.28
N PRO A 136 1.77 22.58 26.32
CA PRO A 136 1.13 23.78 25.79
C PRO A 136 0.07 24.34 26.74
N THR A 137 0.53 25.04 27.77
CA THR A 137 -0.30 25.63 28.84
C THR A 137 -0.74 27.06 28.55
N GLN A 138 -0.26 27.66 27.45
CA GLN A 138 -0.59 29.03 27.06
C GLN A 138 -1.43 29.05 25.79
N TYR A 139 -1.91 30.24 25.43
CA TYR A 139 -2.81 30.44 24.30
C TYR A 139 -2.30 31.54 23.37
N THR A 140 -2.58 31.42 22.07
CA THR A 140 -2.18 32.44 21.10
C THR A 140 -3.14 32.56 19.93
N SER A 141 -3.18 33.73 19.31
CA SER A 141 -3.84 33.95 18.03
C SER A 141 -2.81 34.20 16.95
N LYS A 142 -3.20 33.99 15.70
CA LYS A 142 -2.41 34.40 14.53
C LYS A 142 -2.19 35.91 14.59
N LYS A 143 -0.92 36.32 14.67
CA LYS A 143 -0.51 37.73 14.61
C LYS A 143 -0.07 38.07 13.20
N GLN A 144 -0.15 39.34 12.79
CA GLN A 144 0.27 39.74 11.45
C GLN A 144 1.78 39.50 11.25
N ASN A 145 2.14 38.86 10.14
CA ASN A 145 3.53 38.81 9.69
C ASN A 145 3.84 40.00 8.79
N LYS A 146 4.77 40.85 9.22
CA LYS A 146 5.10 42.08 8.47
C LYS A 146 6.14 41.85 7.37
N ILE A 147 6.84 40.72 7.36
CA ILE A 147 7.91 40.45 6.40
C ILE A 147 7.47 39.59 5.20
N ALA A 148 6.29 38.96 5.27
CA ALA A 148 5.78 38.05 4.24
C ALA A 148 4.37 38.41 3.76
N LEU A 149 4.07 38.08 2.50
CA LEU A 149 2.80 38.41 1.83
C LEU A 149 1.61 37.65 2.40
N ASP A 150 0.55 38.37 2.80
CA ASP A 150 -0.71 37.84 3.35
C ASP A 150 -0.50 36.76 4.43
N ASP A 151 0.43 37.00 5.34
CA ASP A 151 0.95 35.96 6.24
C ASP A 151 0.73 36.30 7.72
N TYR A 152 0.92 35.30 8.58
CA TYR A 152 0.77 35.37 10.03
C TYR A 152 2.04 34.91 10.75
N ARG A 153 2.08 35.11 12.07
CA ARG A 153 3.13 34.65 13.00
C ARG A 153 2.49 33.97 14.20
N ILE A 154 3.23 33.01 14.76
CA ILE A 154 2.96 32.45 16.09
C ILE A 154 4.17 32.80 16.96
N MET A 155 4.07 33.92 17.66
CA MET A 155 5.17 34.45 18.48
C MET A 155 4.63 35.00 19.81
N PRO A 156 5.46 35.14 20.85
CA PRO A 156 5.10 35.83 22.09
C PRO A 156 4.64 37.29 21.86
N PRO A 157 3.96 37.94 22.83
CA PRO A 157 3.49 37.37 24.11
C PRO A 157 2.34 36.39 23.92
N TYR A 158 2.31 35.33 24.72
CA TYR A 158 1.19 34.38 24.77
C TYR A 158 0.26 34.70 25.94
N ASP A 159 -1.00 34.33 25.80
CA ASP A 159 -2.04 34.56 26.79
C ASP A 159 -2.06 33.43 27.83
N GLN A 160 -2.33 33.77 29.09
CA GLN A 160 -2.39 32.80 30.20
C GLN A 160 -3.73 32.06 30.31
N SER A 161 -4.78 32.58 29.67
CA SER A 161 -6.12 31.98 29.73
C SER A 161 -6.73 31.86 28.34
N ALA A 162 -7.41 30.73 28.11
CA ALA A 162 -8.32 30.58 26.98
C ALA A 162 -9.40 31.67 27.05
N ALA A 163 -9.81 32.24 25.93
CA ALA A 163 -11.01 33.08 25.93
C ALA A 163 -12.25 32.19 26.12
N VAL A 164 -13.34 32.73 26.70
CA VAL A 164 -14.58 31.97 26.96
C VAL A 164 -15.13 31.26 25.70
N LYS A 165 -14.98 31.90 24.54
CA LYS A 165 -15.37 31.38 23.22
C LYS A 165 -14.46 30.27 22.67
N ASP A 166 -13.30 30.02 23.30
CA ASP A 166 -12.33 29.01 22.90
C ASP A 166 -12.55 27.67 23.63
N ALA A 167 -13.49 27.62 24.60
CA ALA A 167 -13.86 26.42 25.33
C ALA A 167 -15.00 25.68 24.60
N SER A 168 -14.65 24.88 23.59
CA SER A 168 -15.59 23.94 22.95
C SER A 168 -15.12 22.50 23.15
N PRO A 169 -15.99 21.57 23.61
CA PRO A 169 -15.65 20.16 23.74
C PRO A 169 -15.52 19.41 22.40
N THR A 170 -15.99 20.00 21.29
CA THR A 170 -16.30 19.27 20.04
C THR A 170 -15.22 19.34 18.95
N GLY A 171 -14.00 19.80 19.25
CA GLY A 171 -12.83 19.74 18.36
C GLY A 171 -12.86 20.64 17.10
N ASN A 172 -14.01 21.17 16.70
CA ASN A 172 -14.11 22.17 15.62
C ASN A 172 -13.71 23.55 16.16
N PHE A 173 -12.45 23.91 15.98
CA PHE A 173 -11.84 25.05 16.65
C PHE A 173 -11.83 26.33 15.80
N SER A 174 -12.40 27.41 16.35
CA SER A 174 -12.36 28.79 15.81
C SER A 174 -11.73 29.81 16.79
N GLY A 175 -11.04 29.33 17.83
CA GLY A 175 -10.48 30.15 18.93
C GLY A 175 -8.96 30.37 18.92
N LYS A 176 -8.36 30.67 20.08
CA LYS A 176 -6.89 30.74 20.30
C LYS A 176 -6.18 29.37 20.32
N LEU A 177 -5.10 29.19 19.58
CA LEU A 177 -4.30 27.96 19.57
C LEU A 177 -3.67 27.68 20.94
N GLU A 178 -3.60 26.40 21.35
CA GLU A 178 -2.80 25.95 22.51
C GLU A 178 -1.32 26.04 22.13
N VAL A 179 -0.48 26.64 22.97
CA VAL A 179 0.94 26.86 22.65
C VAL A 179 1.82 26.62 23.88
N ALA A 180 2.95 25.94 23.67
CA ALA A 180 3.99 25.77 24.68
C ALA A 180 4.74 27.09 24.90
N PRO A 181 5.07 27.46 26.15
CA PRO A 181 5.82 28.69 26.43
C PRO A 181 7.15 28.81 25.69
N ASP A 182 7.79 27.68 25.38
CA ASP A 182 9.06 27.59 24.65
C ASP A 182 8.87 27.41 23.13
N PHE A 183 7.62 27.37 22.65
CA PHE A 183 7.37 27.21 21.21
C PHE A 183 7.86 28.45 20.47
N SER A 184 8.63 28.23 19.42
CA SER A 184 9.24 29.31 18.64
C SER A 184 9.13 28.97 17.17
N ASP A 185 8.26 29.70 16.48
CA ASP A 185 7.97 29.47 15.07
C ASP A 185 9.24 29.55 14.20
N ILE A 186 10.10 30.54 14.45
CA ILE A 186 11.34 30.81 13.69
C ILE A 186 12.39 29.70 13.80
N SER A 187 12.32 28.86 14.84
CA SER A 187 13.33 27.83 15.11
C SER A 187 13.05 26.47 14.45
N CYS A 188 11.92 26.32 13.75
CA CYS A 188 11.46 25.01 13.29
C CYS A 188 12.50 24.27 12.42
N LEU A 189 13.02 24.91 11.36
CA LEU A 189 13.93 24.20 10.43
C LEU A 189 15.25 23.84 11.10
N ASP A 190 15.78 24.75 11.91
CA ASP A 190 17.01 24.51 12.67
C ASP A 190 16.87 23.37 13.67
N ARG A 191 15.81 23.36 14.46
CA ARG A 191 15.59 22.28 15.42
C ARG A 191 15.34 20.94 14.73
N PHE A 192 14.55 20.89 13.65
CA PHE A 192 14.34 19.63 12.91
C PHE A 192 15.65 19.10 12.32
N THR A 193 16.49 19.98 11.78
CA THR A 193 17.78 19.58 11.18
C THR A 193 18.75 19.12 12.25
N THR A 194 18.87 19.86 13.35
CA THR A 194 19.75 19.51 14.48
C THR A 194 19.35 18.18 15.10
N GLN A 195 18.05 17.98 15.38
CA GLN A 195 17.55 16.73 15.95
C GLN A 195 17.70 15.54 15.00
N SER A 196 17.56 15.77 13.70
CA SER A 196 17.83 14.74 12.69
C SER A 196 19.29 14.29 12.72
N ILE A 197 20.22 15.24 12.72
CA ILE A 197 21.66 14.95 12.79
C ILE A 197 22.00 14.23 14.11
N ASP A 198 21.47 14.71 15.24
CA ASP A 198 21.75 14.12 16.55
C ASP A 198 21.20 12.70 16.67
N TRP A 199 19.99 12.45 16.15
CA TRP A 199 19.46 11.09 16.09
C TRP A 199 20.32 10.17 15.20
N ILE A 200 20.74 10.64 14.02
CA ILE A 200 21.60 9.84 13.14
C ILE A 200 22.92 9.51 13.85
N LYS A 201 23.53 10.43 14.60
CA LYS A 201 24.75 10.17 15.39
C LYS A 201 24.57 9.12 16.48
N GLN A 202 23.41 9.10 17.14
CA GLN A 202 23.14 8.24 18.30
C GLN A 202 22.59 6.86 17.92
N ARG A 203 22.24 6.64 16.64
CA ARG A 203 21.68 5.39 16.15
C ARG A 203 22.66 4.22 16.32
N ASN A 204 22.15 2.99 16.23
CA ASN A 204 22.99 1.81 16.14
C ASN A 204 23.56 1.72 14.71
N THR A 205 24.87 1.90 14.59
CA THR A 205 25.59 1.93 13.31
C THR A 205 25.65 0.57 12.60
N ASP A 206 25.33 -0.53 13.29
CA ASP A 206 25.23 -1.87 12.69
C ASP A 206 23.92 -2.06 11.90
N LYS A 207 22.97 -1.12 12.00
CA LYS A 207 21.67 -1.20 11.33
C LYS A 207 21.51 -0.09 10.29
N PRO A 208 20.80 -0.36 9.17
CA PRO A 208 20.42 0.70 8.26
C PRO A 208 19.38 1.63 8.91
N PHE A 209 19.25 2.85 8.41
CA PHE A 209 18.34 3.84 8.99
C PHE A 209 17.40 4.43 7.94
N PHE A 210 16.22 4.84 8.41
CA PHE A 210 15.25 5.61 7.63
C PHE A 210 14.87 6.86 8.42
N LEU A 211 15.09 8.03 7.82
CA LEU A 211 14.70 9.31 8.37
C LEU A 211 13.64 9.97 7.48
N TYR A 212 12.47 10.23 8.05
CA TYR A 212 11.46 11.08 7.45
C TYR A 212 11.55 12.50 8.04
N LEU A 213 12.00 13.47 7.23
CA LEU A 213 12.26 14.86 7.63
C LEU A 213 11.32 15.87 6.94
N PRO A 214 10.03 15.93 7.33
CA PRO A 214 9.10 16.90 6.76
C PRO A 214 9.27 18.29 7.39
N TYR A 215 10.07 19.15 6.73
CA TYR A 215 10.18 20.57 7.07
C TYR A 215 8.83 21.30 7.05
N THR A 216 8.75 22.41 7.79
CA THR A 216 7.62 23.34 7.75
C THR A 216 7.73 24.35 6.61
N SER A 217 8.90 24.50 6.00
CA SER A 217 9.07 25.38 4.86
C SER A 217 8.50 24.78 3.56
N PRO A 218 8.09 25.63 2.61
CA PRO A 218 7.91 27.07 2.73
C PRO A 218 6.46 27.43 3.14
N HIS A 219 5.81 26.60 3.97
CA HIS A 219 4.45 26.84 4.44
C HIS A 219 4.39 28.09 5.33
N LYS A 220 3.22 28.74 5.37
CA LYS A 220 2.95 29.84 6.31
C LYS A 220 2.95 29.33 7.77
N PRO A 221 3.50 30.07 8.74
CA PRO A 221 4.16 31.37 8.61
C PRO A 221 5.51 31.27 7.87
N VAL A 222 5.77 32.16 6.90
CA VAL A 222 7.07 32.28 6.24
C VAL A 222 7.98 33.17 7.08
N ILE A 223 8.99 32.55 7.70
CA ILE A 223 9.76 33.14 8.80
C ILE A 223 11.23 32.76 8.75
N PRO A 224 11.99 33.28 7.78
CA PRO A 224 13.41 33.06 7.76
C PRO A 224 14.07 33.56 9.05
N MET A 225 15.08 32.81 9.52
CA MET A 225 15.98 33.24 10.60
C MET A 225 16.62 34.58 10.25
N ASP A 226 16.94 35.37 11.28
CA ASP A 226 17.42 36.74 11.11
C ASP A 226 18.66 36.83 10.20
N CYS A 227 19.55 35.83 10.25
CA CYS A 227 20.75 35.79 9.41
C CYS A 227 20.45 35.67 7.91
N PHE A 228 19.31 35.10 7.49
CA PHE A 228 18.94 34.94 6.07
C PHE A 228 18.15 36.13 5.51
N ARG A 229 17.73 37.07 6.35
CA ARG A 229 16.94 38.22 5.91
C ARG A 229 17.76 39.17 5.04
N GLY A 230 17.14 39.68 3.99
CA GLY A 230 17.78 40.53 2.98
C GLY A 230 18.56 39.78 1.90
N GLN A 231 18.70 38.45 1.99
CA GLN A 231 19.48 37.67 1.02
C GLN A 231 18.68 37.18 -0.19
N GLY A 232 17.35 37.27 -0.15
CA GLY A 232 16.44 36.68 -1.14
C GLY A 232 15.76 37.70 -2.06
N GLU A 233 15.81 37.44 -3.36
CA GLU A 233 15.16 38.29 -4.39
C GLU A 233 13.62 38.09 -4.49
N ALA A 234 13.05 37.17 -3.72
CA ALA A 234 11.60 36.91 -3.66
C ALA A 234 10.98 37.25 -2.29
N GLY A 235 11.56 38.25 -1.62
CA GLY A 235 11.24 38.64 -0.25
C GLY A 235 11.47 37.51 0.75
N ALA A 236 10.75 37.53 1.87
CA ALA A 236 10.88 36.53 2.94
C ALA A 236 10.67 35.08 2.46
N TYR A 237 9.93 34.85 1.37
CA TYR A 237 9.81 33.52 0.79
C TYR A 237 11.14 33.04 0.19
N GLY A 238 11.82 33.88 -0.60
CA GLY A 238 13.12 33.53 -1.17
C GLY A 238 14.15 33.29 -0.08
N GLU A 239 14.16 34.13 0.95
CA GLU A 239 15.01 33.97 2.14
C GLU A 239 14.73 32.65 2.88
N PHE A 240 13.45 32.26 3.01
CA PHE A 240 13.10 31.00 3.66
C PHE A 240 13.47 29.77 2.82
N MET A 241 13.50 29.93 1.49
CA MET A 241 14.04 28.91 0.58
C MET A 241 15.57 28.80 0.68
N ILE A 242 16.29 29.93 0.83
CA ILE A 242 17.74 29.93 1.11
C ILE A 242 18.02 29.20 2.43
N GLU A 243 17.26 29.49 3.48
CA GLU A 243 17.39 28.77 4.76
C GLU A 243 17.11 27.27 4.62
N THR A 244 16.05 26.91 3.89
CA THR A 244 15.73 25.50 3.62
C THR A 244 16.87 24.79 2.90
N ASP A 245 17.43 25.43 1.87
CA ASP A 245 18.61 24.93 1.16
C ASP A 245 19.83 24.77 2.06
N TRP A 246 20.08 25.75 2.93
CA TRP A 246 21.17 25.69 3.91
C TRP A 246 21.02 24.50 4.87
N HIS A 247 19.81 24.22 5.34
CA HIS A 247 19.54 23.05 6.18
C HIS A 247 19.67 21.71 5.43
N VAL A 248 19.31 21.67 4.13
CA VAL A 248 19.63 20.51 3.27
C VAL A 248 21.14 20.32 3.19
N GLY A 249 21.90 21.41 2.99
CA GLY A 249 23.37 21.39 3.01
C GLY A 249 23.94 20.81 4.30
N ARG A 250 23.41 21.20 5.47
CA ARG A 250 23.82 20.64 6.77
C ARG A 250 23.65 19.13 6.88
N ILE A 251 22.58 18.57 6.32
CA ILE A 251 22.38 17.12 6.28
C ILE A 251 23.41 16.46 5.36
N LEU A 252 23.63 17.04 4.17
CA LEU A 252 24.60 16.52 3.19
C LEU A 252 26.03 16.55 3.74
N ASP A 253 26.46 17.67 4.31
CA ASP A 253 27.78 17.85 4.90
C ASP A 253 28.01 16.87 6.06
N PHE A 254 26.96 16.61 6.86
CA PHE A 254 27.03 15.63 7.92
C PHE A 254 27.17 14.21 7.38
N LEU A 255 26.38 13.81 6.38
CA LEU A 255 26.48 12.48 5.78
C LEU A 255 27.86 12.24 5.16
N GLU A 256 28.40 13.23 4.45
CA GLU A 256 29.74 13.18 3.85
C GLU A 256 30.84 13.08 4.92
N LYS A 257 30.76 13.88 5.98
CA LYS A 257 31.73 13.85 7.08
C LYS A 257 31.76 12.50 7.81
N GLU A 258 30.61 11.84 7.95
CA GLU A 258 30.49 10.55 8.63
C GLU A 258 30.67 9.34 7.68
N GLY A 259 30.98 9.57 6.40
CA GLY A 259 31.17 8.49 5.42
C GLY A 259 29.90 7.70 5.11
N LEU A 260 28.72 8.34 5.21
CA LEU A 260 27.41 7.73 5.00
C LEU A 260 26.82 8.09 3.63
N GLU A 261 27.42 9.01 2.90
CA GLU A 261 26.90 9.61 1.68
C GLU A 261 26.73 8.62 0.53
N GLU A 262 27.64 7.66 0.40
CA GLU A 262 27.71 6.75 -0.75
C GLU A 262 26.47 5.85 -0.84
N ASN A 263 26.07 5.25 0.28
CA ASN A 263 24.94 4.31 0.35
C ASN A 263 23.71 4.90 1.07
N THR A 264 23.51 6.21 1.01
CA THR A 264 22.28 6.85 1.48
C THR A 264 21.40 7.27 0.31
N PHE A 265 20.18 6.72 0.26
CA PHE A 265 19.13 7.17 -0.65
C PHE A 265 18.45 8.42 -0.08
N ILE A 266 18.50 9.53 -0.80
CA ILE A 266 17.87 10.80 -0.44
C ILE A 266 16.82 11.16 -1.49
N LEU A 267 15.56 11.31 -1.07
CA LEU A 267 14.49 11.92 -1.85
C LEU A 267 14.19 13.32 -1.32
N PHE A 268 14.32 14.34 -2.17
CA PHE A 268 13.84 15.70 -1.91
C PHE A 268 12.57 15.98 -2.72
N THR A 269 11.49 16.39 -2.05
CA THR A 269 10.18 16.67 -2.67
C THR A 269 9.31 17.61 -1.81
N SER A 270 8.09 17.94 -2.27
CA SER A 270 7.13 18.82 -1.59
C SER A 270 5.74 18.18 -1.50
N ASP A 271 4.99 18.40 -0.41
CA ASP A 271 3.67 17.77 -0.21
C ASP A 271 2.56 18.30 -1.13
N ASN A 272 2.73 19.48 -1.72
CA ASN A 272 1.81 20.09 -2.68
C ASN A 272 2.51 21.22 -3.45
N GLY A 273 1.81 21.78 -4.44
CA GLY A 273 2.18 23.02 -5.12
C GLY A 273 2.26 24.25 -4.20
N PRO A 274 2.69 25.42 -4.72
CA PRO A 274 2.93 26.59 -3.89
C PRO A 274 1.62 27.20 -3.35
N GLU A 275 1.69 27.75 -2.14
CA GLU A 275 0.58 28.45 -1.49
C GLU A 275 0.07 29.64 -2.33
N THR A 276 -1.19 30.06 -2.16
CA THR A 276 -1.89 31.04 -3.02
C THR A 276 -1.17 32.39 -3.19
N THR A 277 -0.26 32.73 -2.29
CA THR A 277 0.61 33.91 -2.37
C THR A 277 1.58 33.88 -3.54
N TRP A 278 1.74 32.75 -4.22
CA TRP A 278 2.54 32.62 -5.45
C TRP A 278 2.12 33.65 -6.52
N ARG A 279 0.84 33.99 -6.62
CA ARG A 279 0.32 34.98 -7.60
C ARG A 279 0.91 36.36 -7.36
N LYS A 280 0.76 36.87 -6.13
CA LYS A 280 1.33 38.15 -5.71
C LYS A 280 2.85 38.14 -5.77
N ARG A 281 3.47 37.01 -5.44
CA ARG A 281 4.93 36.85 -5.53
C ARG A 281 5.44 36.96 -6.96
N LYS A 282 4.73 36.37 -7.93
CA LYS A 282 5.03 36.50 -9.36
C LYS A 282 4.90 37.95 -9.83
N GLU A 283 3.89 38.67 -9.37
CA GLU A 283 3.68 40.08 -9.74
C GLU A 283 4.76 41.00 -9.14
N ILE A 284 5.05 40.87 -7.85
CA ILE A 284 5.93 41.78 -7.11
C ILE A 284 7.41 41.46 -7.34
N PHE A 285 7.76 40.17 -7.35
CA PHE A 285 9.16 39.72 -7.37
C PHE A 285 9.55 39.01 -8.66
N GLN A 286 8.64 38.92 -9.64
CA GLN A 286 8.86 38.18 -10.90
C GLN A 286 9.22 36.70 -10.69
N HIS A 287 8.94 36.15 -9.50
CA HIS A 287 9.25 34.78 -9.14
C HIS A 287 8.01 33.89 -9.24
N ALA A 288 7.96 33.05 -10.27
CA ALA A 288 6.86 32.10 -10.52
C ALA A 288 7.11 30.75 -9.82
N SER A 289 6.68 30.61 -8.56
CA SER A 289 6.90 29.39 -7.76
C SER A 289 6.20 28.12 -8.31
N ASN A 290 5.22 28.26 -9.20
CA ASN A 290 4.56 27.17 -9.93
C ASN A 290 5.12 26.98 -11.35
N GLY A 291 6.16 27.72 -11.74
CA GLY A 291 6.74 27.68 -13.07
C GLY A 291 5.73 28.00 -14.18
N GLN A 292 5.72 27.16 -15.22
CA GLN A 292 4.78 27.25 -16.35
C GLN A 292 3.41 26.62 -16.08
N TYR A 293 3.24 25.94 -14.94
CA TYR A 293 2.05 25.13 -14.67
C TYR A 293 0.90 25.98 -14.16
N ARG A 294 -0.32 25.57 -14.49
CA ARG A 294 -1.53 26.30 -14.11
C ARG A 294 -1.83 26.14 -12.62
N GLU A 295 -2.12 27.26 -11.97
CA GLU A 295 -2.53 27.36 -10.56
C GLU A 295 -1.47 26.92 -9.53
N GLY A 296 -1.90 26.72 -8.28
CA GLY A 296 -1.07 26.33 -7.13
C GLY A 296 -1.84 25.44 -6.15
N LYS A 297 -1.36 25.32 -4.92
CA LYS A 297 -1.96 24.52 -3.83
C LYS A 297 -3.49 24.63 -3.78
N ARG A 298 -4.16 23.50 -3.51
CA ARG A 298 -5.62 23.25 -3.56
C ARG A 298 -6.22 23.04 -4.95
N SER A 299 -5.49 23.36 -6.02
CA SER A 299 -5.98 23.27 -7.39
C SER A 299 -5.70 21.91 -8.03
N ILE A 300 -6.65 21.36 -8.78
CA ILE A 300 -6.48 20.09 -9.53
C ILE A 300 -5.52 20.21 -10.74
N TYR A 301 -5.21 21.44 -11.15
CA TYR A 301 -4.31 21.75 -12.25
C TYR A 301 -2.84 21.46 -11.87
N GLU A 302 -1.97 21.32 -12.86
CA GLU A 302 -0.57 20.85 -12.72
C GLU A 302 0.19 21.60 -11.64
N GLY A 303 0.01 22.92 -11.50
CA GLY A 303 0.72 23.71 -10.50
C GLY A 303 0.29 23.41 -9.05
N GLY A 304 -0.81 22.68 -8.84
CA GLY A 304 -1.27 22.28 -7.50
C GLY A 304 -0.67 20.99 -6.97
N HIS A 305 -0.20 20.09 -7.84
CA HIS A 305 0.31 18.77 -7.45
C HIS A 305 1.63 18.36 -8.12
N ARG A 306 2.08 19.06 -9.16
CA ARG A 306 3.42 18.88 -9.72
C ARG A 306 4.44 19.54 -8.80
N VAL A 307 5.40 18.76 -8.33
CA VAL A 307 6.34 19.15 -7.27
C VAL A 307 7.76 18.76 -7.64
N PRO A 308 8.79 19.40 -7.04
CA PRO A 308 10.15 18.92 -7.14
C PRO A 308 10.23 17.45 -6.72
N PHE A 309 11.02 16.65 -7.43
CA PHE A 309 11.24 15.26 -7.11
C PHE A 309 12.66 14.91 -7.55
N ILE A 310 13.58 14.89 -6.59
CA ILE A 310 15.01 14.72 -6.83
C ILE A 310 15.47 13.55 -5.98
N VAL A 311 16.14 12.58 -6.61
CA VAL A 311 16.72 11.44 -5.92
C VAL A 311 18.24 11.48 -6.04
N ARG A 312 18.95 11.43 -4.91
CA ARG A 312 20.41 11.25 -4.85
C ARG A 312 20.71 9.92 -4.14
N TRP A 313 21.53 9.08 -4.75
CA TRP A 313 22.00 7.82 -4.18
C TRP A 313 23.24 7.36 -4.96
N PRO A 314 24.45 7.79 -4.56
CA PRO A 314 25.67 7.56 -5.34
C PRO A 314 25.90 6.09 -5.72
N ALA A 315 25.74 5.16 -4.78
CA ALA A 315 25.95 3.74 -5.01
C ALA A 315 24.90 3.07 -5.92
N GLY A 316 23.70 3.64 -6.05
CA GLY A 316 22.56 2.99 -6.71
C GLY A 316 22.10 3.66 -8.02
N ILE A 317 22.60 4.86 -8.33
CA ILE A 317 22.22 5.61 -9.53
C ILE A 317 23.28 5.39 -10.62
N VAL A 318 22.86 4.87 -11.77
CA VAL A 318 23.68 4.98 -13.00
C VAL A 318 23.67 6.43 -13.48
N SER A 319 24.63 6.92 -14.26
CA SER A 319 24.61 8.24 -14.94
C SER A 319 23.98 9.41 -14.13
N PRO A 320 24.55 9.80 -12.98
CA PRO A 320 24.06 10.93 -12.16
C PRO A 320 24.11 12.26 -12.94
N GLY A 321 23.35 13.25 -12.48
CA GLY A 321 23.23 14.57 -13.12
C GLY A 321 22.28 14.60 -14.30
N ARG A 322 21.41 13.59 -14.44
CA ARG A 322 20.43 13.51 -15.53
C ARG A 322 19.04 13.99 -15.11
N THR A 323 18.27 14.36 -16.12
CA THR A 323 16.83 14.58 -16.01
C THR A 323 16.07 13.35 -16.50
N TYR A 324 15.05 12.94 -15.75
CA TYR A 324 14.13 11.87 -16.13
C TYR A 324 12.72 12.43 -16.30
N SER A 325 12.12 12.21 -17.47
CA SER A 325 10.89 12.92 -17.87
C SER A 325 9.62 12.08 -17.83
N SER A 326 9.69 10.79 -17.48
CA SER A 326 8.46 10.02 -17.26
C SER A 326 7.84 10.37 -15.90
N PRO A 327 6.49 10.33 -15.78
CA PRO A 327 5.83 10.71 -14.54
C PRO A 327 6.21 9.81 -13.35
N VAL A 328 6.38 10.43 -12.19
CA VAL A 328 6.59 9.77 -10.88
C VAL A 328 5.69 10.42 -9.83
N CYS A 329 5.24 9.63 -8.86
CA CYS A 329 4.40 10.08 -7.75
C CYS A 329 5.06 9.77 -6.40
N GLN A 330 4.79 10.58 -5.39
CA GLN A 330 5.16 10.27 -4.01
C GLN A 330 4.60 8.93 -3.51
N THR A 331 3.44 8.49 -4.02
CA THR A 331 2.88 7.17 -3.68
C THR A 331 3.79 6.02 -4.09
N ASP A 332 4.72 6.23 -5.02
CA ASP A 332 5.61 5.19 -5.54
C ASP A 332 6.76 4.84 -4.61
N LEU A 333 7.00 5.65 -3.58
CA LEU A 333 8.16 5.49 -2.72
C LEU A 333 8.12 4.17 -1.96
N LEU A 334 6.95 3.72 -1.49
CA LEU A 334 6.81 2.47 -0.76
C LEU A 334 7.23 1.25 -1.60
N ALA A 335 6.72 1.09 -2.82
CA ALA A 335 7.10 0.00 -3.72
C ALA A 335 8.56 0.12 -4.19
N THR A 336 9.08 1.34 -4.35
CA THR A 336 10.48 1.57 -4.71
C THR A 336 11.41 1.10 -3.59
N LEU A 337 11.12 1.45 -2.34
CA LEU A 337 11.89 1.01 -1.17
C LEU A 337 11.75 -0.50 -0.94
N ALA A 338 10.57 -1.08 -1.18
CA ALA A 338 10.37 -2.53 -1.14
C ALA A 338 11.26 -3.27 -2.15
N GLU A 339 11.36 -2.75 -3.38
CA GLU A 339 12.25 -3.31 -4.41
C GLU A 339 13.74 -3.14 -4.03
N ILE A 340 14.13 -2.02 -3.42
CA ILE A 340 15.50 -1.78 -2.93
C ILE A 340 15.86 -2.79 -1.83
N VAL A 341 14.96 -3.02 -0.88
CA VAL A 341 15.15 -3.97 0.23
C VAL A 341 15.10 -5.42 -0.25
N GLY A 342 14.41 -5.69 -1.37
CA GLY A 342 14.24 -7.03 -1.92
C GLY A 342 13.15 -7.86 -1.23
N ASP A 343 12.21 -7.20 -0.54
CA ASP A 343 11.07 -7.83 0.12
C ASP A 343 9.74 -7.42 -0.53
N ALA A 344 8.76 -8.32 -0.50
CA ALA A 344 7.50 -8.14 -1.21
C ALA A 344 6.45 -7.47 -0.33
N LEU A 345 5.75 -6.48 -0.90
CA LEU A 345 4.55 -5.93 -0.27
C LEU A 345 3.38 -6.94 -0.32
N PRO A 346 2.61 -7.08 0.77
CA PRO A 346 1.32 -7.75 0.74
C PRO A 346 0.36 -7.16 -0.29
N ASN A 347 -0.66 -7.92 -0.70
CA ASN A 347 -1.58 -7.49 -1.76
C ASN A 347 -2.37 -6.22 -1.41
N ASP A 348 -2.62 -6.01 -0.12
CA ASP A 348 -3.35 -4.90 0.52
C ASP A 348 -2.42 -3.75 1.00
N ALA A 349 -1.18 -3.70 0.50
CA ALA A 349 -0.24 -2.62 0.75
C ALA A 349 0.23 -1.96 -0.56
N GLY A 350 0.40 -0.65 -0.55
CA GLY A 350 0.91 0.10 -1.71
C GLY A 350 0.06 -0.05 -2.96
N GLU A 351 -1.27 -0.02 -2.83
CA GLU A 351 -2.22 -0.28 -3.92
C GLU A 351 -2.11 0.72 -5.08
N ASP A 352 -1.47 1.87 -4.84
CA ASP A 352 -1.18 2.89 -5.84
C ASP A 352 0.33 3.19 -5.98
N SER A 353 1.16 2.25 -5.50
CA SER A 353 2.62 2.39 -5.44
C SER A 353 3.27 1.56 -6.55
N GLN A 354 3.83 2.23 -7.57
CA GLN A 354 4.59 1.56 -8.62
C GLN A 354 6.05 1.99 -8.55
N SER A 355 6.95 1.03 -8.33
CA SER A 355 8.38 1.30 -8.20
C SER A 355 8.96 2.06 -9.40
N PHE A 356 9.77 3.08 -9.10
CA PHE A 356 10.61 3.79 -10.07
C PHE A 356 12.08 3.39 -9.98
N LEU A 357 12.44 2.34 -9.23
CA LEU A 357 13.83 1.89 -9.10
C LEU A 357 14.55 1.68 -10.45
N PRO A 358 13.92 1.10 -11.50
CA PRO A 358 14.56 0.96 -12.80
C PRO A 358 14.96 2.30 -13.45
N ALA A 359 14.25 3.39 -13.15
CA ALA A 359 14.61 4.72 -13.62
C ALA A 359 15.94 5.19 -13.02
N LEU A 360 16.29 4.72 -11.82
CA LEU A 360 17.53 5.05 -11.11
C LEU A 360 18.69 4.13 -11.52
N THR A 361 18.47 2.81 -11.43
CA THR A 361 19.51 1.77 -11.56
C THR A 361 19.80 1.35 -13.00
N LYS A 362 18.84 1.57 -13.93
CA LYS A 362 18.98 1.21 -15.34
C LYS A 362 18.93 2.43 -16.27
N GLY A 363 18.44 3.57 -15.77
CA GLY A 363 18.23 4.78 -16.59
C GLY A 363 17.15 4.61 -17.66
N THR A 364 16.31 3.58 -17.57
CA THR A 364 15.30 3.25 -18.58
C THR A 364 13.93 3.81 -18.23
N ALA A 365 13.12 4.09 -19.24
CA ALA A 365 11.73 4.50 -19.05
C ALA A 365 10.91 3.39 -18.36
N VAL A 366 10.20 3.78 -17.29
CA VAL A 366 9.23 2.96 -16.56
C VAL A 366 7.86 3.19 -17.17
N ASN A 367 7.19 2.13 -17.61
CA ASN A 367 5.83 2.23 -18.12
C ASN A 367 4.86 2.53 -16.98
N ARG A 368 4.43 3.79 -16.87
CA ARG A 368 3.62 4.30 -15.77
C ARG A 368 2.14 3.89 -15.90
N VAL A 369 1.55 3.35 -14.83
CA VAL A 369 0.09 3.16 -14.74
C VAL A 369 -0.63 4.52 -14.66
N PRO A 370 -1.92 4.62 -15.05
CA PRO A 370 -2.63 5.88 -14.96
C PRO A 370 -2.62 6.45 -13.54
N MET A 371 -2.25 7.71 -13.40
CA MET A 371 -2.17 8.43 -12.13
C MET A 371 -3.47 9.17 -11.86
N ILE A 372 -3.91 9.15 -10.61
CA ILE A 372 -5.03 9.96 -10.14
C ILE A 372 -4.48 11.14 -9.36
N HIS A 373 -5.03 12.32 -9.63
CA HIS A 373 -4.82 13.52 -8.84
C HIS A 373 -6.14 13.90 -8.17
N HIS A 374 -6.03 14.42 -6.96
CA HIS A 374 -7.19 14.80 -6.16
C HIS A 374 -6.97 16.19 -5.55
N SER A 375 -8.03 17.00 -5.53
CA SER A 375 -7.94 18.38 -5.04
C SER A 375 -8.49 18.54 -3.63
N SER A 376 -8.12 19.63 -2.96
CA SER A 376 -8.67 19.95 -1.64
C SER A 376 -10.21 20.07 -1.65
N GLY A 377 -10.77 20.38 -2.82
CA GLY A 377 -12.19 20.51 -3.08
C GLY A 377 -12.85 19.22 -3.58
N GLY A 378 -12.22 18.05 -3.43
CA GLY A 378 -12.83 16.76 -3.80
C GLY A 378 -12.87 16.49 -5.30
N ALA A 379 -12.16 17.28 -6.11
CA ALA A 379 -12.16 17.11 -7.57
C ALA A 379 -11.16 16.03 -7.98
N PHE A 380 -11.52 15.23 -8.98
CA PHE A 380 -10.67 14.19 -9.54
C PHE A 380 -10.09 14.61 -10.89
N ALA A 381 -8.85 14.18 -11.14
CA ALA A 381 -8.29 14.12 -12.48
C ALA A 381 -7.54 12.80 -12.66
N ILE A 382 -7.50 12.30 -13.89
CA ILE A 382 -6.68 11.14 -14.27
C ILE A 382 -5.69 11.56 -15.35
N ARG A 383 -4.44 11.10 -15.20
CA ARG A 383 -3.39 11.24 -16.20
C ARG A 383 -2.95 9.87 -16.67
N ASP A 384 -3.00 9.65 -17.98
CA ASP A 384 -2.39 8.50 -18.63
C ASP A 384 -1.48 8.98 -19.75
N LYS A 385 -0.17 8.76 -19.56
CA LYS A 385 0.90 9.33 -20.39
C LYS A 385 0.75 10.87 -20.46
N GLN A 386 0.67 11.41 -21.68
CA GLN A 386 0.53 12.85 -21.94
C GLN A 386 -0.90 13.38 -21.74
N TRP A 387 -1.90 12.52 -21.57
CA TRP A 387 -3.30 12.95 -21.55
C TRP A 387 -3.81 13.07 -20.14
N LYS A 388 -4.35 14.23 -19.80
CA LYS A 388 -4.96 14.51 -18.51
C LYS A 388 -6.42 14.90 -18.69
N LEU A 389 -7.31 14.19 -18.00
CA LEU A 389 -8.73 14.50 -17.92
C LEU A 389 -9.04 15.02 -16.51
N VAL A 390 -9.52 16.26 -16.43
CA VAL A 390 -10.10 16.84 -15.21
C VAL A 390 -11.60 16.55 -15.23
N MET A 391 -12.14 15.98 -14.16
CA MET A 391 -13.56 15.59 -14.09
C MET A 391 -14.49 16.76 -13.77
N GLY A 392 -13.96 17.80 -13.13
CA GLY A 392 -14.74 18.90 -12.57
C GLY A 392 -15.21 18.58 -11.15
N SER A 393 -16.36 19.14 -10.76
CA SER A 393 -16.96 18.96 -9.43
C SER A 393 -18.44 18.58 -9.54
N LYS A 394 -19.02 18.09 -8.44
CA LYS A 394 -20.48 17.80 -8.37
C LYS A 394 -21.34 18.99 -8.86
N LYS A 395 -20.95 20.22 -8.47
CA LYS A 395 -21.68 21.46 -8.81
C LYS A 395 -21.41 21.94 -10.24
N LYS A 396 -20.16 21.82 -10.69
CA LYS A 396 -19.71 22.24 -12.01
C LYS A 396 -19.07 21.02 -12.66
N ARG A 397 -19.90 20.18 -13.30
CA ARG A 397 -19.53 18.93 -13.98
C ARG A 397 -18.83 19.21 -15.33
N LEU A 398 -17.94 20.19 -15.32
CA LEU A 398 -17.22 20.63 -16.50
C LEU A 398 -15.94 19.80 -16.60
N GLN A 399 -15.94 18.88 -17.55
CA GLN A 399 -14.74 18.11 -17.88
C GLN A 399 -13.80 18.95 -18.76
N GLU A 400 -12.50 18.76 -18.57
CA GLU A 400 -11.47 19.43 -19.35
C GLU A 400 -10.39 18.38 -19.72
N LEU A 401 -9.99 18.35 -20.99
CA LEU A 401 -9.01 17.39 -21.50
C LEU A 401 -7.79 18.13 -22.06
N TYR A 402 -6.60 17.77 -21.60
CA TYR A 402 -5.34 18.41 -22.03
C TYR A 402 -4.32 17.39 -22.52
N ASN A 403 -3.44 17.84 -23.42
CA ASN A 403 -2.23 17.14 -23.81
C ASN A 403 -1.01 17.84 -23.20
N LEU A 404 -0.50 17.31 -22.10
CA LEU A 404 0.56 17.93 -21.32
C LEU A 404 1.93 17.96 -22.01
N SER A 405 2.15 17.14 -23.05
CA SER A 405 3.39 17.20 -23.84
C SER A 405 3.50 18.49 -24.65
N ASN A 406 2.37 19.07 -25.05
CA ASN A 406 2.32 20.28 -25.88
C ASN A 406 1.74 21.50 -25.13
N ASP A 407 0.97 21.27 -24.06
CA ASP A 407 0.28 22.29 -23.27
C ASP A 407 0.42 21.99 -21.76
N PRO A 408 1.65 22.10 -21.20
CA PRO A 408 1.87 21.91 -19.76
C PRO A 408 1.16 22.95 -18.89
N GLY A 409 0.75 24.09 -19.48
CA GLY A 409 -0.01 25.13 -18.83
C GLY A 409 -1.52 24.92 -18.83
N GLU A 410 -2.03 23.81 -19.39
CA GLU A 410 -3.46 23.47 -19.41
C GLU A 410 -4.35 24.63 -19.92
N THR A 411 -3.93 25.24 -21.03
CA THR A 411 -4.52 26.44 -21.63
C THR A 411 -5.55 26.13 -22.72
N ARG A 412 -5.44 24.96 -23.38
CA ARG A 412 -6.31 24.57 -24.50
C ARG A 412 -7.09 23.30 -24.16
N ASN A 413 -8.37 23.45 -23.82
CA ASN A 413 -9.26 22.31 -23.62
C ASN A 413 -9.56 21.61 -24.96
N LEU A 414 -9.27 20.31 -25.04
CA LEU A 414 -9.45 19.48 -26.24
C LEU A 414 -10.68 18.57 -26.17
N LEU A 415 -11.50 18.66 -25.12
CA LEU A 415 -12.61 17.74 -24.86
C LEU A 415 -13.55 17.59 -26.07
N GLU A 416 -13.97 18.70 -26.68
CA GLU A 416 -14.90 18.70 -27.82
C GLU A 416 -14.35 17.91 -29.02
N THR A 417 -13.05 18.04 -29.28
CA THR A 417 -12.39 17.41 -30.44
C THR A 417 -11.85 16.00 -30.16
N GLN A 418 -11.80 15.57 -28.90
CA GLN A 418 -11.17 14.31 -28.47
C GLN A 418 -12.04 13.57 -27.43
N SER A 419 -13.36 13.64 -27.59
CA SER A 419 -14.34 13.11 -26.63
C SER A 419 -14.19 11.61 -26.35
N GLU A 420 -13.86 10.79 -27.35
CA GLU A 420 -13.60 9.35 -27.17
C GLU A 420 -12.38 9.07 -26.27
N ARG A 421 -11.37 9.94 -26.32
CA ARG A 421 -10.22 9.84 -25.42
C ARG A 421 -10.60 10.19 -23.99
N ALA A 422 -11.43 11.22 -23.79
CA ALA A 422 -11.96 11.55 -22.47
C ALA A 422 -12.80 10.39 -21.90
N LYS A 423 -13.68 9.77 -22.70
CA LYS A 423 -14.43 8.57 -22.28
C LYS A 423 -13.51 7.43 -21.86
N THR A 424 -12.45 7.17 -22.63
CA THR A 424 -11.44 6.14 -22.29
C THR A 424 -10.75 6.41 -20.96
N LEU A 425 -10.37 7.67 -20.70
CA LEU A 425 -9.74 8.06 -19.44
C LEU A 425 -10.71 7.97 -18.26
N GLN A 426 -11.96 8.40 -18.44
CA GLN A 426 -13.00 8.25 -17.42
C GLN A 426 -13.24 6.77 -17.09
N GLN A 427 -13.28 5.88 -18.08
CA GLN A 427 -13.40 4.43 -17.86
C GLN A 427 -12.22 3.88 -17.04
N LYS A 428 -10.99 4.30 -17.33
CA LYS A 428 -9.81 3.93 -16.54
C LYS A 428 -9.88 4.43 -15.11
N LEU A 429 -10.34 5.68 -14.90
CA LEU A 429 -10.56 6.25 -13.58
C LEU A 429 -11.58 5.43 -12.79
N THR A 430 -12.72 5.11 -13.42
CA THR A 430 -13.76 4.27 -12.81
C THR A 430 -13.23 2.88 -12.45
N HIS A 431 -12.43 2.26 -13.32
CA HIS A 431 -11.79 0.96 -13.05
C HIS A 431 -10.86 1.01 -11.83
N ILE A 432 -9.99 2.02 -11.73
CA ILE A 432 -9.05 2.18 -10.61
C ILE A 432 -9.77 2.42 -9.27
N ILE A 433 -10.90 3.13 -9.31
CA ILE A 433 -11.72 3.36 -8.11
C ILE A 433 -12.38 2.05 -7.67
N ARG A 434 -12.98 1.29 -8.59
CA ARG A 434 -13.72 0.05 -8.30
C ARG A 434 -12.83 -1.12 -7.90
N SER A 435 -11.70 -1.29 -8.57
CA SER A 435 -10.69 -2.29 -8.20
C SER A 435 -9.97 -1.94 -6.89
N GLY A 436 -10.10 -0.68 -6.46
CA GLY A 436 -9.50 -0.15 -5.25
C GLY A 436 -7.97 -0.10 -5.27
N ARG A 437 -7.39 -0.16 -6.48
CA ARG A 437 -5.95 -0.05 -6.73
C ARG A 437 -5.67 0.49 -8.13
N SER A 438 -4.50 1.09 -8.36
CA SER A 438 -4.02 1.45 -9.71
C SER A 438 -2.94 0.50 -10.23
N THR A 439 -2.35 -0.30 -9.34
CA THR A 439 -1.32 -1.29 -9.65
C THR A 439 -1.92 -2.66 -9.97
N GLN A 440 -1.10 -3.58 -10.47
CA GLN A 440 -1.51 -4.97 -10.65
C GLN A 440 -1.66 -5.69 -9.30
N GLY A 441 -2.68 -6.53 -9.18
CA GLY A 441 -2.93 -7.39 -8.02
C GLY A 441 -4.43 -7.60 -7.81
N ASN A 442 -4.78 -8.34 -6.76
CA ASN A 442 -6.19 -8.62 -6.48
C ASN A 442 -6.90 -7.32 -6.06
N PRO A 443 -8.18 -7.15 -6.38
CA PRO A 443 -8.96 -6.00 -5.93
C PRO A 443 -8.94 -5.89 -4.41
N VAL A 444 -8.87 -4.65 -3.92
CA VAL A 444 -8.90 -4.33 -2.49
C VAL A 444 -9.98 -3.28 -2.27
N PRO A 445 -10.97 -3.47 -1.40
CA PRO A 445 -12.00 -2.45 -1.20
C PRO A 445 -11.43 -1.08 -0.81
N ASN A 446 -12.12 0.00 -1.18
CA ASN A 446 -11.88 1.30 -0.56
C ASN A 446 -12.45 1.31 0.87
N ASP A 447 -11.96 2.20 1.71
CA ASP A 447 -12.27 2.20 3.15
C ASP A 447 -13.64 2.85 3.44
N THR A 448 -14.31 3.37 2.40
CA THR A 448 -15.61 4.03 2.50
C THR A 448 -16.62 3.47 1.49
N PRO A 449 -17.93 3.56 1.77
CA PRO A 449 -18.96 3.37 0.75
C PRO A 449 -18.89 4.47 -0.33
N TYR A 450 -19.79 4.40 -1.32
CA TYR A 450 -19.96 5.42 -2.34
C TYR A 450 -20.18 6.82 -1.73
N TRP A 451 -19.71 7.86 -2.43
CA TRP A 451 -19.94 9.25 -2.06
C TRP A 451 -20.13 10.15 -3.29
N ASP A 452 -20.77 11.29 -3.06
CA ASP A 452 -21.31 12.15 -4.11
C ASP A 452 -20.29 12.85 -5.02
N ASP A 453 -18.99 12.84 -4.67
CA ASP A 453 -17.97 13.42 -5.54
C ASP A 453 -17.63 12.51 -6.71
N LEU A 454 -18.03 11.23 -6.66
CA LEU A 454 -17.96 10.28 -7.76
C LEU A 454 -19.14 10.41 -8.74
N PHE A 455 -19.60 11.62 -9.01
CA PHE A 455 -20.86 11.92 -9.71
C PHE A 455 -20.98 11.38 -11.15
N TRP A 456 -19.91 10.81 -11.72
CA TRP A 456 -19.90 10.20 -13.04
C TRP A 456 -20.14 8.69 -13.01
N MET A 457 -20.29 8.09 -11.82
CA MET A 457 -20.70 6.71 -11.60
C MET A 457 -21.81 6.66 -10.55
N THR A 458 -22.61 5.59 -10.59
CA THR A 458 -23.66 5.28 -9.62
C THR A 458 -23.09 4.48 -8.44
N GLU A 459 -23.83 4.45 -7.33
CA GLU A 459 -23.50 3.57 -6.21
C GLU A 459 -23.47 2.09 -6.63
N THR A 460 -24.39 1.67 -7.51
CA THR A 460 -24.39 0.31 -8.06
C THR A 460 -23.12 0.01 -8.85
N GLU A 461 -22.67 0.93 -9.71
CA GLU A 461 -21.41 0.77 -10.44
C GLU A 461 -20.19 0.73 -9.49
N TYR A 462 -20.21 1.52 -8.41
CA TYR A 462 -19.18 1.50 -7.38
C TYR A 462 -19.11 0.15 -6.64
N GLN A 463 -20.27 -0.43 -6.29
CA GLN A 463 -20.36 -1.68 -5.53
C GLN A 463 -20.15 -2.94 -6.39
N GLN A 464 -20.29 -2.84 -7.70
CA GLN A 464 -20.01 -3.97 -8.59
C GLN A 464 -18.50 -4.17 -8.74
N PRO A 465 -17.92 -5.32 -8.35
CA PRO A 465 -16.55 -5.65 -8.69
C PRO A 465 -16.39 -5.62 -10.22
N ASP A 466 -15.24 -5.16 -10.71
CA ASP A 466 -15.07 -4.97 -12.14
C ASP A 466 -15.18 -6.31 -12.90
N GLN A 467 -16.17 -6.43 -13.79
CA GLN A 467 -16.27 -7.58 -14.73
C GLN A 467 -14.98 -7.73 -15.57
N ALA A 468 -14.16 -6.67 -15.65
CA ALA A 468 -12.84 -6.69 -16.30
C ALA A 468 -11.82 -7.63 -15.64
N ILE A 469 -11.92 -7.92 -14.33
CA ILE A 469 -11.06 -8.87 -13.61
C ILE A 469 -11.25 -10.28 -14.21
N GLN A 470 -12.48 -10.65 -14.59
CA GLN A 470 -12.77 -11.91 -15.29
C GLN A 470 -12.13 -11.99 -16.69
N SER A 471 -11.74 -10.86 -17.31
CA SER A 471 -11.22 -10.84 -18.69
C SER A 471 -9.69 -10.82 -18.78
N VAL A 472 -8.99 -10.27 -17.77
CA VAL A 472 -7.52 -10.19 -17.71
C VAL A 472 -6.93 -11.45 -17.08
N GLU A 473 -7.60 -12.04 -16.09
CA GLU A 473 -7.24 -13.33 -15.51
C GLU A 473 -7.40 -14.46 -16.54
N LYS A 474 -8.42 -14.37 -17.42
CA LYS A 474 -8.58 -15.27 -18.59
C LYS A 474 -7.46 -15.15 -19.62
N LYS A 475 -6.77 -14.00 -19.68
CA LYS A 475 -5.74 -13.72 -20.71
C LYS A 475 -4.31 -13.97 -20.25
N THR A 476 -4.00 -13.90 -18.95
CA THR A 476 -2.58 -13.82 -18.51
C THR A 476 -2.02 -15.08 -17.87
N LYS A 477 -2.83 -16.07 -17.44
CA LYS A 477 -2.38 -17.39 -16.94
C LYS A 477 -1.20 -17.36 -15.93
N ILE A 478 -1.07 -16.32 -15.10
CA ILE A 478 -0.05 -16.22 -14.04
C ILE A 478 -0.74 -16.34 -12.68
N HIS A 479 -0.59 -17.48 -12.01
CA HIS A 479 -1.17 -17.74 -10.68
C HIS A 479 -0.24 -17.25 -9.55
N ARG A 480 -0.75 -16.38 -8.66
CA ARG A 480 -0.34 -16.30 -7.24
C ARG A 480 -1.52 -16.81 -6.42
N LEU A 481 -1.27 -17.60 -5.37
CA LEU A 481 -2.29 -18.24 -4.53
C LEU A 481 -3.42 -17.27 -4.13
N ALA A 482 -4.62 -17.54 -4.61
CA ALA A 482 -5.84 -16.82 -4.26
C ALA A 482 -6.62 -17.48 -3.10
N SER A 483 -6.16 -18.61 -2.58
CA SER A 483 -6.92 -19.45 -1.66
C SER A 483 -6.70 -19.08 -0.18
N THR A 484 -7.79 -18.99 0.61
CA THR A 484 -7.78 -18.87 2.08
C THR A 484 -7.59 -20.21 2.80
N ARG A 485 -7.49 -21.31 2.04
CA ARG A 485 -7.44 -22.71 2.51
C ARG A 485 -6.03 -23.09 2.96
N ARG A 486 -5.92 -23.78 4.10
CA ARG A 486 -4.64 -23.98 4.80
C ARG A 486 -4.55 -25.35 5.44
N SER A 487 -4.14 -26.38 4.72
CA SER A 487 -3.83 -27.73 5.25
C SER A 487 -2.43 -28.18 4.84
N VAL A 488 -1.96 -29.31 5.36
CA VAL A 488 -0.69 -29.91 4.91
C VAL A 488 -0.73 -30.25 3.43
N PHE A 489 -1.87 -30.73 2.94
CA PHE A 489 -2.07 -30.99 1.51
C PHE A 489 -2.04 -29.71 0.67
N ASP A 490 -2.64 -28.60 1.12
CA ASP A 490 -2.62 -27.35 0.35
C ASP A 490 -1.19 -26.77 0.26
N ALA A 491 -0.37 -26.94 1.30
CA ALA A 491 1.05 -26.57 1.26
C ALA A 491 1.80 -27.43 0.24
N PHE A 492 1.55 -28.74 0.23
CA PHE A 492 2.12 -29.66 -0.75
C PHE A 492 1.70 -29.29 -2.19
N ALA A 493 0.41 -29.03 -2.42
CA ALA A 493 -0.13 -28.62 -3.71
C ALA A 493 0.49 -27.31 -4.18
N TYR A 494 0.59 -26.31 -3.30
CA TYR A 494 1.17 -25.01 -3.62
C TYR A 494 2.65 -25.11 -4.04
N ILE A 495 3.48 -25.74 -3.22
CA ILE A 495 4.94 -25.80 -3.42
C ILE A 495 5.27 -26.55 -4.71
N ASN A 496 4.50 -27.60 -5.01
CA ASN A 496 4.65 -28.39 -6.22
C ASN A 496 3.81 -27.84 -7.39
N ARG A 497 3.14 -26.70 -7.19
CA ARG A 497 2.33 -25.99 -8.18
C ARG A 497 1.28 -26.91 -8.81
N LEU A 498 0.62 -27.77 -8.04
CA LEU A 498 -0.43 -28.61 -8.56
C LEU A 498 -1.61 -27.72 -9.00
N PRO A 499 -2.29 -28.04 -10.12
CA PRO A 499 -3.57 -27.43 -10.45
C PRO A 499 -4.56 -27.48 -9.28
N GLU A 500 -5.10 -26.32 -8.89
CA GLU A 500 -6.06 -26.20 -7.77
C GLU A 500 -7.51 -26.31 -8.23
N GLU A 501 -7.80 -25.94 -9.48
CA GLU A 501 -9.15 -25.97 -10.07
C GLU A 501 -9.14 -26.59 -11.48
N PRO A 502 -10.21 -27.33 -11.85
CA PRO A 502 -10.42 -27.79 -13.21
C PRO A 502 -10.66 -26.61 -14.15
N TYR A 503 -10.35 -26.76 -15.45
CA TYR A 503 -10.77 -25.78 -16.47
C TYR A 503 -12.29 -25.82 -16.67
N ASP A 504 -12.86 -24.75 -17.25
CA ASP A 504 -14.24 -24.74 -17.74
C ASP A 504 -14.47 -25.99 -18.61
N ASP A 505 -15.45 -26.82 -18.23
CA ASP A 505 -15.81 -28.09 -18.88
C ASP A 505 -14.77 -29.24 -18.80
N GLU A 506 -13.70 -29.12 -17.99
CA GLU A 506 -12.74 -30.22 -17.75
C GLU A 506 -13.38 -31.31 -16.90
N LEU A 507 -13.38 -32.55 -17.40
CA LEU A 507 -13.89 -33.69 -16.65
C LEU A 507 -12.96 -33.97 -15.45
N PRO A 508 -13.48 -34.47 -14.31
CA PRO A 508 -12.65 -34.83 -13.15
C PRO A 508 -11.48 -35.79 -13.50
N GLU A 509 -11.68 -36.63 -14.51
CA GLU A 509 -10.68 -37.50 -15.14
C GLU A 509 -9.49 -36.70 -15.68
N ASP A 510 -9.77 -35.71 -16.52
CA ASP A 510 -8.78 -34.90 -17.21
C ASP A 510 -8.02 -34.03 -16.21
N PHE A 511 -8.74 -33.49 -15.23
CA PHE A 511 -8.16 -32.72 -14.13
C PHE A 511 -7.17 -33.56 -13.30
N SER A 512 -7.56 -34.80 -12.95
CA SER A 512 -6.71 -35.74 -12.22
C SER A 512 -5.48 -36.14 -13.05
N GLY A 513 -5.67 -36.39 -14.35
CA GLY A 513 -4.58 -36.69 -15.28
C GLY A 513 -3.56 -35.55 -15.41
N ARG A 514 -4.02 -34.30 -15.42
CA ARG A 514 -3.17 -33.10 -15.46
C ARG A 514 -2.32 -32.95 -14.21
N ILE A 515 -2.89 -33.24 -13.03
CA ILE A 515 -2.16 -33.27 -11.77
C ILE A 515 -1.13 -34.39 -11.77
N PHE A 516 -1.52 -35.60 -12.19
CA PHE A 516 -0.62 -36.76 -12.23
C PHE A 516 0.56 -36.56 -13.20
N GLY A 517 0.30 -35.98 -14.39
CA GLY A 517 1.34 -35.66 -15.36
C GLY A 517 2.36 -34.65 -14.82
N ARG A 518 1.92 -33.69 -13.99
CA ARG A 518 2.83 -32.75 -13.31
C ARG A 518 3.67 -33.45 -12.24
N LEU A 519 3.07 -34.32 -11.43
CA LEU A 519 3.78 -35.11 -10.42
C LEU A 519 4.83 -36.01 -11.08
N ALA A 520 4.47 -36.78 -12.09
CA ALA A 520 5.40 -37.67 -12.80
C ALA A 520 6.60 -36.90 -13.39
N ASN A 521 6.38 -35.68 -13.89
CA ASN A 521 7.46 -34.81 -14.37
C ASN A 521 8.40 -34.37 -13.24
N GLN A 522 7.85 -34.02 -12.08
CA GLN A 522 8.62 -33.61 -10.90
C GLN A 522 9.37 -34.78 -10.26
N GLU A 523 8.76 -35.96 -10.19
CA GLU A 523 9.38 -37.21 -9.75
C GLU A 523 10.60 -37.55 -10.62
N GLY A 524 10.44 -37.53 -11.95
CA GLY A 524 11.52 -37.85 -12.90
C GLY A 524 12.69 -36.85 -12.91
N ARG A 525 12.53 -35.68 -12.28
CA ARG A 525 13.56 -34.63 -12.16
C ARG A 525 14.08 -34.44 -10.74
N ILE A 526 13.57 -35.21 -9.77
CA ILE A 526 13.87 -35.06 -8.33
C ILE A 526 13.60 -33.62 -7.86
N LEU A 527 12.45 -33.06 -8.24
CA LEU A 527 12.03 -31.69 -7.89
C LEU A 527 10.81 -31.66 -6.97
N LEU A 528 10.31 -32.81 -6.55
CA LEU A 528 9.16 -32.91 -5.68
C LEU A 528 9.55 -32.49 -4.27
N LYS A 529 8.77 -31.61 -3.65
CA LYS A 529 9.00 -31.13 -2.29
C LYS A 529 7.89 -31.59 -1.37
N SER A 530 8.22 -32.00 -0.15
CA SER A 530 7.25 -32.47 0.82
C SER A 530 7.25 -31.59 2.07
N PRO A 531 6.11 -30.96 2.42
CA PRO A 531 5.98 -30.26 3.69
C PRO A 531 5.95 -31.25 4.87
N PRO A 532 6.28 -30.81 6.11
CA PRO A 532 6.14 -31.64 7.30
C PRO A 532 4.73 -32.24 7.42
N GLY A 533 4.66 -33.55 7.64
CA GLY A 533 3.40 -34.31 7.71
C GLY A 533 3.02 -35.02 6.40
N MET A 534 3.53 -34.60 5.24
CA MET A 534 3.30 -35.30 3.97
C MET A 534 4.27 -36.49 3.83
N SER A 535 3.92 -37.62 4.45
CA SER A 535 4.73 -38.84 4.40
C SER A 535 4.69 -39.55 3.04
N LYS A 536 5.64 -40.46 2.77
CA LYS A 536 5.60 -41.32 1.57
C LYS A 536 4.30 -42.12 1.48
N LEU A 537 3.81 -42.62 2.60
CA LEU A 537 2.53 -43.34 2.67
C LEU A 537 1.34 -42.44 2.30
N ALA A 538 1.33 -41.19 2.77
CA ALA A 538 0.29 -40.22 2.42
C ALA A 538 0.39 -39.76 0.96
N TYR A 539 1.61 -39.64 0.42
CA TYR A 539 1.84 -39.34 -0.99
C TYR A 539 1.35 -40.47 -1.91
N GLU A 540 1.67 -41.72 -1.59
CA GLU A 540 1.11 -42.87 -2.31
C GLU A 540 -0.42 -42.95 -2.13
N GLY A 541 -0.93 -42.59 -0.95
CA GLY A 541 -2.36 -42.41 -0.71
C GLY A 541 -3.02 -41.38 -1.62
N PHE A 542 -2.38 -40.23 -1.80
CA PHE A 542 -2.81 -39.18 -2.72
C PHE A 542 -2.78 -39.66 -4.17
N LYS A 543 -1.71 -40.34 -4.60
CA LYS A 543 -1.63 -40.94 -5.94
C LYS A 543 -2.72 -41.98 -6.14
N THR A 544 -2.96 -42.84 -5.16
CA THR A 544 -4.07 -43.80 -5.17
C THR A 544 -5.43 -43.11 -5.24
N PHE A 545 -5.62 -42.00 -4.54
CA PHE A 545 -6.84 -41.20 -4.60
C PHE A 545 -7.11 -40.68 -6.02
N LEU A 546 -6.05 -40.24 -6.73
CA LEU A 546 -6.09 -39.72 -8.11
C LEU A 546 -5.95 -40.76 -9.22
N ARG A 547 -5.61 -42.01 -8.88
CA ARG A 547 -5.08 -42.98 -9.85
C ARG A 547 -6.00 -43.19 -11.05
N TYR A 548 -5.38 -43.11 -12.22
CA TYR A 548 -5.94 -43.34 -13.55
C TYR A 548 -5.34 -44.62 -14.14
N GLU A 549 -6.17 -45.54 -14.65
CA GLU A 549 -5.72 -46.74 -15.37
C GLU A 549 -6.38 -46.81 -16.76
N GLY A 550 -5.72 -46.24 -17.77
CA GLY A 550 -6.07 -46.42 -19.20
C GLY A 550 -7.37 -45.77 -19.68
N ASP A 551 -7.74 -46.05 -20.94
CA ASP A 551 -8.80 -45.39 -21.74
C ASP A 551 -10.26 -45.54 -21.22
N VAL A 552 -10.48 -45.95 -19.96
CA VAL A 552 -11.83 -46.09 -19.38
C VAL A 552 -11.90 -45.60 -17.93
N ARG A 553 -12.28 -44.31 -17.75
CA ARG A 553 -12.94 -43.62 -16.59
C ARG A 553 -12.32 -43.77 -15.16
N VAL A 554 -12.35 -42.70 -14.34
CA VAL A 554 -11.66 -42.57 -13.02
C VAL A 554 -11.87 -43.76 -12.07
N GLY A 555 -10.77 -44.18 -11.42
CA GLY A 555 -10.64 -45.50 -10.82
C GLY A 555 -10.67 -45.65 -9.30
N ASN A 556 -10.60 -44.63 -8.42
CA ASN A 556 -10.52 -44.92 -6.96
C ASN A 556 -11.43 -44.12 -6.04
N CYS A 557 -11.12 -42.83 -5.80
CA CYS A 557 -11.97 -41.98 -4.94
C CYS A 557 -12.31 -40.63 -5.61
N ALA A 558 -11.50 -40.18 -6.57
CA ALA A 558 -11.73 -38.93 -7.31
C ALA A 558 -13.03 -38.92 -8.15
N ALA A 559 -13.56 -40.09 -8.55
CA ALA A 559 -14.85 -40.21 -9.23
C ALA A 559 -16.05 -39.82 -8.33
N CYS A 560 -15.84 -39.87 -7.01
CA CYS A 560 -16.85 -39.62 -5.99
C CYS A 560 -16.48 -38.48 -5.03
N HIS A 561 -15.36 -37.78 -5.25
CA HIS A 561 -14.88 -36.67 -4.41
C HIS A 561 -13.94 -35.79 -5.25
N THR A 562 -14.31 -34.54 -5.54
CA THR A 562 -13.49 -33.64 -6.37
C THR A 562 -12.50 -32.86 -5.53
N LEU A 563 -11.28 -32.65 -6.03
CA LEU A 563 -10.18 -31.94 -5.35
C LEU A 563 -10.46 -30.50 -4.90
N PRO A 564 -11.35 -29.71 -5.54
CA PRO A 564 -11.58 -28.34 -5.09
C PRO A 564 -12.44 -28.23 -3.82
N ASP A 565 -13.31 -29.20 -3.50
CA ASP A 565 -14.24 -29.13 -2.36
C ASP A 565 -14.42 -30.44 -1.56
N PHE A 566 -13.82 -31.54 -2.01
CA PHE A 566 -13.91 -32.91 -1.47
C PHE A 566 -15.28 -33.33 -0.94
N THR A 567 -16.35 -32.79 -1.53
CA THR A 567 -17.69 -33.38 -1.62
C THR A 567 -17.89 -33.70 -3.11
N ASP A 568 -18.69 -34.70 -3.50
CA ASP A 568 -19.05 -34.87 -4.92
C ASP A 568 -20.14 -33.90 -5.40
N GLY A 569 -20.66 -33.04 -4.53
CA GLY A 569 -21.83 -32.19 -4.84
C GLY A 569 -23.10 -32.99 -5.20
N ARG A 570 -23.11 -34.32 -4.98
CA ARG A 570 -24.22 -35.22 -5.32
C ARG A 570 -24.91 -35.68 -4.03
N SER A 571 -26.23 -35.82 -4.11
CA SER A 571 -27.03 -36.38 -3.02
C SER A 571 -27.33 -37.86 -3.32
N HIS A 572 -26.94 -38.77 -2.42
CA HIS A 572 -27.20 -40.22 -2.58
C HIS A 572 -28.27 -40.69 -1.59
N SER A 573 -29.04 -41.70 -1.97
CA SER A 573 -29.99 -42.36 -1.06
C SER A 573 -29.35 -43.63 -0.52
N VAL A 574 -29.24 -43.75 0.81
CA VAL A 574 -28.61 -44.90 1.47
C VAL A 574 -29.47 -46.16 1.32
N GLN A 575 -30.79 -46.02 1.12
CA GLN A 575 -31.75 -47.10 0.87
C GLN A 575 -32.93 -46.60 0.01
N PRO A 576 -33.56 -47.43 -0.84
CA PRO A 576 -34.71 -47.01 -1.65
C PRO A 576 -35.84 -46.48 -0.77
N GLY A 577 -36.32 -45.27 -1.08
CA GLY A 577 -37.36 -44.57 -0.32
C GLY A 577 -36.84 -43.53 0.69
N MET A 578 -35.54 -43.46 0.94
CA MET A 578 -34.93 -42.42 1.78
C MET A 578 -34.62 -41.16 0.97
N ALA A 579 -34.79 -39.99 1.60
CA ALA A 579 -34.37 -38.71 1.04
C ALA A 579 -32.87 -38.74 0.72
N LYS A 580 -32.49 -38.19 -0.43
CA LYS A 580 -31.08 -38.12 -0.84
C LYS A 580 -30.32 -37.21 0.12
N ALA A 581 -29.25 -37.70 0.73
CA ALA A 581 -28.37 -36.91 1.59
C ALA A 581 -27.11 -36.47 0.83
N PRO A 582 -26.63 -35.22 1.00
CA PRO A 582 -25.39 -34.75 0.37
C PRO A 582 -24.18 -35.54 0.89
N THR A 583 -23.22 -35.81 0.02
CA THR A 583 -21.96 -36.46 0.41
C THR A 583 -21.15 -35.57 1.34
N THR A 584 -20.70 -36.11 2.46
CA THR A 584 -19.89 -35.40 3.45
C THR A 584 -18.52 -35.03 2.89
N SER A 585 -18.06 -33.80 3.15
CA SER A 585 -16.71 -33.38 2.81
C SER A 585 -15.65 -34.24 3.50
N LEU A 586 -14.60 -34.60 2.77
CA LEU A 586 -13.43 -35.25 3.38
C LEU A 586 -12.54 -34.24 4.12
N ARG A 587 -12.69 -32.93 3.85
CA ARG A 587 -11.93 -31.87 4.52
C ARG A 587 -12.42 -31.68 5.95
N ASN A 588 -11.50 -31.54 6.90
CA ASN A 588 -11.80 -31.44 8.33
C ASN A 588 -12.71 -32.58 8.85
N MET A 589 -12.61 -33.78 8.27
CA MET A 589 -13.38 -34.93 8.72
C MET A 589 -12.79 -35.48 10.03
N TYR A 590 -13.44 -35.20 11.16
CA TYR A 590 -13.03 -35.68 12.49
C TYR A 590 -13.41 -37.16 12.72
N LYS A 591 -12.64 -38.09 12.14
CA LYS A 591 -12.79 -39.54 12.32
C LYS A 591 -11.46 -40.17 12.70
N SER A 592 -11.49 -41.20 13.55
CA SER A 592 -10.30 -41.99 13.86
C SER A 592 -9.83 -42.78 12.64
N SER A 593 -8.54 -43.10 12.56
CA SER A 593 -7.98 -43.90 11.48
C SER A 593 -8.67 -45.27 11.37
N GLN A 594 -9.14 -45.85 12.48
CA GLN A 594 -9.95 -47.08 12.48
C GLN A 594 -11.32 -46.87 11.80
N ALA A 595 -12.03 -45.79 12.15
CA ALA A 595 -13.32 -45.47 11.52
C ALA A 595 -13.16 -45.19 10.02
N LEU A 596 -12.09 -44.51 9.61
CA LEU A 596 -11.78 -44.29 8.19
C LEU A 596 -11.51 -45.61 7.45
N ARG A 597 -10.76 -46.53 8.07
CA ARG A 597 -10.55 -47.89 7.52
C ARG A 597 -11.86 -48.64 7.34
N GLU A 598 -12.76 -48.57 8.31
CA GLU A 598 -14.08 -49.22 8.23
C GLU A 598 -14.93 -48.65 7.09
N ILE A 599 -14.95 -47.31 6.94
CA ILE A 599 -15.65 -46.62 5.85
C ILE A 599 -15.09 -47.02 4.48
N ILE A 600 -13.77 -47.04 4.31
CA ILE A 600 -13.13 -47.41 3.04
C ILE A 600 -13.40 -48.89 2.72
N ASN A 601 -13.30 -49.79 3.72
CA ASN A 601 -13.65 -51.20 3.55
C ASN A 601 -15.12 -51.40 3.15
N GLN A 602 -16.03 -50.61 3.71
CA GLN A 602 -17.44 -50.65 3.34
C GLN A 602 -17.66 -50.20 1.89
N LYS A 603 -16.98 -49.11 1.47
CA LYS A 603 -17.00 -48.66 0.07
C LYS A 603 -16.46 -49.72 -0.89
N MET A 604 -15.39 -50.43 -0.52
CA MET A 604 -14.86 -51.54 -1.32
C MET A 604 -15.87 -52.68 -1.47
N LYS A 605 -16.56 -53.07 -0.40
CA LYS A 605 -17.63 -54.07 -0.46
C LYS A 605 -18.76 -53.64 -1.40
N HIS A 606 -19.19 -52.38 -1.31
CA HIS A 606 -20.22 -51.82 -2.18
C HIS A 606 -19.79 -51.80 -3.65
N ALA A 607 -18.53 -51.46 -3.94
CA ALA A 607 -17.96 -51.51 -5.28
C ALA A 607 -17.97 -52.94 -5.85
N GLN A 608 -17.54 -53.92 -5.07
CA GLN A 608 -17.57 -55.34 -5.47
C GLN A 608 -18.99 -55.84 -5.74
N SER A 609 -19.94 -55.54 -4.86
CA SER A 609 -21.35 -55.91 -5.07
C SER A 609 -21.95 -55.27 -6.32
N LYS A 610 -21.56 -54.01 -6.62
CA LYS A 610 -22.03 -53.31 -7.82
C LYS A 610 -21.41 -53.85 -9.10
N GLN A 611 -20.13 -54.25 -9.07
CA GLN A 611 -19.41 -54.83 -10.22
C GLN A 611 -19.94 -56.23 -10.58
N ASN A 612 -20.36 -57.01 -9.59
CA ASN A 612 -20.99 -58.32 -9.81
C ASN A 612 -22.48 -58.21 -10.21
N SER A 613 -22.99 -57.00 -10.48
CA SER A 613 -24.39 -56.71 -10.83
C SER A 613 -25.46 -57.10 -9.77
N ASP A 614 -25.03 -57.51 -8.58
CA ASP A 614 -25.88 -57.99 -7.48
C ASP A 614 -26.46 -56.86 -6.59
N ALA A 615 -26.31 -55.60 -6.98
CA ALA A 615 -26.71 -54.45 -6.15
C ALA A 615 -27.31 -53.28 -6.95
N PRO A 616 -28.57 -53.38 -7.42
CA PRO A 616 -29.24 -52.31 -8.17
C PRO A 616 -29.45 -51.03 -7.35
N LYS A 617 -29.32 -51.11 -6.02
CA LYS A 617 -29.50 -50.00 -5.08
C LYS A 617 -28.23 -49.17 -4.84
N ILE A 618 -27.07 -49.61 -5.34
CA ILE A 618 -25.78 -48.90 -5.21
C ILE A 618 -25.54 -48.07 -6.47
N SER A 619 -25.03 -46.84 -6.31
CA SER A 619 -24.75 -45.92 -7.42
C SER A 619 -23.80 -46.52 -8.47
N ASP A 620 -24.05 -46.24 -9.75
CA ASP A 620 -23.23 -46.72 -10.87
C ASP A 620 -21.78 -46.23 -10.78
N ALA A 621 -21.51 -45.12 -10.08
CA ALA A 621 -20.16 -44.64 -9.82
C ALA A 621 -19.29 -45.65 -9.03
N TYR A 622 -19.90 -46.53 -8.23
CA TYR A 622 -19.16 -47.57 -7.50
C TYR A 622 -18.68 -48.71 -8.41
N SER A 623 -19.25 -48.85 -9.62
CA SER A 623 -18.80 -49.85 -10.59
C SER A 623 -17.40 -49.57 -11.14
N THR A 624 -16.90 -48.34 -11.01
CA THR A 624 -15.59 -47.91 -11.52
C THR A 624 -14.49 -47.89 -10.45
N ILE A 625 -14.83 -48.04 -9.17
CA ILE A 625 -13.84 -48.05 -8.07
C ILE A 625 -13.01 -49.35 -8.10
N ARG A 626 -11.68 -49.24 -8.03
CA ARG A 626 -10.69 -50.33 -8.11
C ARG A 626 -9.66 -50.23 -6.98
N LEU A 627 -10.16 -50.27 -5.74
CA LEU A 627 -9.34 -50.26 -4.53
C LEU A 627 -8.98 -51.68 -4.07
N HIS A 628 -7.74 -51.85 -3.60
CA HIS A 628 -7.25 -53.06 -2.95
C HIS A 628 -7.04 -52.85 -1.45
N LYS A 629 -6.92 -53.94 -0.68
CA LYS A 629 -6.70 -53.85 0.78
C LYS A 629 -5.43 -53.07 1.14
N ASN A 630 -4.40 -53.14 0.30
CA ASN A 630 -3.12 -52.48 0.53
C ASN A 630 -3.20 -50.95 0.34
N ASP A 631 -4.22 -50.46 -0.36
CA ASP A 631 -4.42 -49.03 -0.63
C ASP A 631 -4.98 -48.26 0.57
N ILE A 632 -5.62 -48.98 1.50
CA ILE A 632 -6.37 -48.38 2.62
C ILE A 632 -5.45 -47.56 3.52
N ALA A 633 -4.26 -48.07 3.84
CA ALA A 633 -3.33 -47.38 4.74
C ALA A 633 -2.87 -46.03 4.16
N GLY A 634 -2.57 -45.98 2.85
CA GLY A 634 -2.21 -44.76 2.17
C GLY A 634 -3.36 -43.76 2.12
N LEU A 635 -4.56 -44.21 1.74
CA LEU A 635 -5.74 -43.33 1.65
C LEU A 635 -6.10 -42.69 2.99
N VAL A 636 -5.99 -43.44 4.09
CA VAL A 636 -6.22 -42.90 5.44
C VAL A 636 -5.19 -41.81 5.77
N ALA A 637 -3.91 -42.09 5.52
CA ALA A 637 -2.84 -41.13 5.74
C ALA A 637 -3.00 -39.85 4.89
N PHE A 638 -3.50 -39.96 3.66
CA PHE A 638 -3.80 -38.80 2.82
C PHE A 638 -4.97 -37.96 3.37
N ILE A 639 -6.08 -38.61 3.74
CA ILE A 639 -7.27 -37.92 4.25
C ILE A 639 -6.96 -37.11 5.53
N GLU A 640 -6.07 -37.62 6.39
CA GLU A 640 -5.63 -36.92 7.60
C GLU A 640 -4.92 -35.57 7.29
N LEU A 641 -4.33 -35.41 6.11
CA LEU A 641 -3.66 -34.16 5.69
C LEU A 641 -4.63 -33.06 5.26
N LEU A 642 -5.92 -33.37 5.17
CA LEU A 642 -6.98 -32.43 4.78
C LEU A 642 -7.55 -31.65 5.97
N GLN A 643 -6.88 -31.68 7.12
CA GLN A 643 -7.23 -30.88 8.28
C GLN A 643 -6.61 -29.49 8.18
N ASP A 644 -7.44 -28.47 8.44
CA ASP A 644 -7.02 -27.08 8.40
C ASP A 644 -6.09 -26.74 9.58
N VAL A 645 -5.08 -25.94 9.29
CA VAL A 645 -4.10 -25.41 10.24
C VAL A 645 -4.15 -23.88 10.29
N PRO A 646 -3.78 -23.26 11.42
CA PRO A 646 -3.65 -21.81 11.52
C PRO A 646 -2.68 -21.21 10.49
N LYS A 647 -2.85 -19.92 10.15
CA LYS A 647 -2.01 -19.18 9.17
C LYS A 647 -0.51 -19.34 9.40
N GLN A 648 -0.09 -19.21 10.66
CA GLN A 648 1.31 -19.26 11.05
C GLN A 648 1.89 -20.67 10.83
N GLN A 649 1.13 -21.71 11.17
CA GLN A 649 1.52 -23.10 10.92
C GLN A 649 1.55 -23.42 9.42
N PHE A 650 0.60 -22.91 8.64
CA PHE A 650 0.60 -23.10 7.18
C PHE A 650 1.84 -22.53 6.49
N ARG A 651 2.26 -21.32 6.87
CA ARG A 651 3.49 -20.72 6.34
C ARG A 651 4.71 -21.56 6.70
N GLN A 652 4.74 -22.07 7.93
CA GLN A 652 5.84 -22.93 8.39
C GLN A 652 5.93 -24.24 7.59
N LEU A 653 4.80 -24.86 7.26
CA LEU A 653 4.76 -26.05 6.41
C LEU A 653 5.42 -25.83 5.03
N ILE A 654 5.29 -24.62 4.48
CA ILE A 654 5.90 -24.27 3.20
C ILE A 654 7.42 -24.05 3.33
N LEU A 655 7.84 -23.42 4.42
CA LEU A 655 9.25 -23.11 4.67
C LEU A 655 10.06 -24.36 5.02
N ASP A 656 9.45 -25.29 5.75
CA ASP A 656 10.08 -26.53 6.20
C ASP A 656 9.96 -27.67 5.17
N ALA A 657 9.51 -27.37 3.95
CA ALA A 657 9.35 -28.39 2.93
C ALA A 657 10.71 -28.84 2.38
N GLU A 658 10.96 -30.14 2.48
CA GLU A 658 12.21 -30.75 2.06
C GLU A 658 12.09 -31.40 0.68
N LEU A 659 13.23 -31.66 0.04
CA LEU A 659 13.26 -32.46 -1.19
C LEU A 659 12.76 -33.87 -0.88
N PHE A 660 11.76 -34.32 -1.63
CA PHE A 660 11.14 -35.61 -1.45
C PHE A 660 11.49 -36.49 -2.63
N ASP A 661 12.24 -37.56 -2.37
CA ASP A 661 12.56 -38.58 -3.36
C ASP A 661 11.62 -39.79 -3.18
N PRO A 662 10.57 -39.93 -4.00
CA PRO A 662 9.65 -41.06 -3.93
C PRO A 662 10.30 -42.39 -4.38
N LEU A 663 11.39 -42.32 -5.16
CA LEU A 663 12.14 -43.46 -5.66
C LEU A 663 13.22 -43.93 -4.69
N SER A 664 13.52 -43.14 -3.65
CA SER A 664 14.41 -43.58 -2.58
C SER A 664 13.85 -44.85 -1.94
N VAL A 665 14.66 -45.90 -1.99
CA VAL A 665 14.45 -47.13 -1.23
C VAL A 665 14.86 -46.80 0.19
N THR A 666 13.91 -46.41 1.04
CA THR A 666 14.17 -46.41 2.48
C THR A 666 14.51 -47.85 2.89
N LYS A 667 15.73 -48.02 3.40
CA LYS A 667 16.17 -49.21 4.14
C LYS A 667 15.37 -49.38 5.42
#